data_AF-A0A955R2W8-F1
#
_entry.id   AF-A0A955R2W8-F1
#
_cell.length_a   1.000
_cell.length_b   1.000
_cell.length_c   1.000
_cell.angle_alpha   90.00
_cell.angle_beta   90.00
_cell.angle_gamma   90.00
#
_symmetry.space_group_name_H-M   'P 1'
#
loop_
_entity.id
_entity.type
_entity.pdbx_description
1 polymer ?
#
loop_
_entity_poly.entity_id
_entity_poly.type
_entity_poly.pdbx_seq_one_letter_code
_entity_poly.pdbx_strand_id
1 'polypeptide(L)'
;MWKLTKPFYFNSWALSIRLLVMLTAFLLPLPSLSLAVPVIQFQSSGSSFQENAGAVSITAVIDQPSAQFVTVNFRITGGTATAGEDHTLAVGDFPILAGQTSSSVNFDIIDDFIFEGDETITIEIYDPFNSVLGSQTTHTVIIQDDEVSFPNKFSFQNSSSSGSEATTSVSIPVTLSPSSGSTTTVNYSFVGGTATPGADFTATNGQLQFLAGETIKNITFTVVNDADVESDETIAISLLSPTGANLILPVQHTYTIQNDDQPPPSIQFSSASSNTLESITSVTIPVELSSTHDQTVTVNYAATGGSATGGGVDYTLTNSTLTFNPGETSKNMSFTVIDDAVPESNETIVITLSNPTNATLGSPASHTYGIDDDDAAPIAQFTSNGGSGPENVTPGTMTLTLDRPSPLPIYVDFRIIGGTATSLVDHASGAGDFFFAPGSTTATMNIHLLDDSEVESNETIIYELYNATNAVLGSQTVYTFTILDDDSTPTFSFPSATGSGSESVTSVTVPVSLFPASANTATIQYSVSSGTASAGSDFTAASGQLQFAAGETSKNITFTVIDDNVFENEESVIITLSSPSGAALGSPSVHTYLIQNNDSASPSLTGPTVVAPYWQTGDGVYSFIAVSHPGLQGMNSQVGVTVSAFLQGGKLLGKSVFTVDEGQTQRVFFIRPNHPAINPLNFPESAYIFTSPSAIGLNTTGGLGFLRMDPVADTPTQPLAGSGGGMPDIRMLAYWGAVVFEGTNTGFALEFIGDLNDSASHPGMAPGRLPSGVN
;
A
#
# COMPACT_ATOMS: atom_id res chain seq x y z
N MET A 1 77.47 -15.91 -59.98
CA MET A 1 78.16 -17.08 -60.57
C MET A 1 79.17 -16.52 -61.59
N TRP A 2 80.48 -16.77 -61.48
CA TRP A 2 81.20 -17.93 -62.08
C TRP A 2 80.96 -18.07 -63.60
N LYS A 3 81.95 -18.24 -64.49
CA LYS A 3 83.42 -18.29 -64.38
C LYS A 3 84.05 -18.37 -65.80
N LEU A 4 85.22 -17.73 -66.02
CA LEU A 4 86.27 -18.09 -67.03
C LEU A 4 85.84 -18.18 -68.54
N THR A 5 86.71 -18.26 -69.56
CA THR A 5 88.09 -18.79 -69.69
C THR A 5 88.87 -18.12 -70.86
N LYS A 6 90.20 -17.97 -70.75
CA LYS A 6 91.17 -17.85 -71.89
C LYS A 6 91.59 -19.31 -72.33
N PRO A 7 92.71 -19.66 -73.06
CA PRO A 7 93.86 -18.87 -73.61
C PRO A 7 94.58 -19.39 -74.91
N PHE A 8 95.75 -18.78 -75.25
CA PHE A 8 96.94 -19.31 -76.00
C PHE A 8 96.85 -19.54 -77.54
N TYR A 9 97.92 -19.62 -78.38
CA TYR A 9 99.42 -19.55 -78.32
C TYR A 9 99.98 -18.67 -79.51
N PHE A 10 101.23 -18.78 -79.99
CA PHE A 10 102.45 -18.02 -79.60
C PHE A 10 103.64 -18.27 -80.60
N ASN A 11 104.57 -17.29 -80.82
CA ASN A 11 105.97 -17.45 -81.35
C ASN A 11 106.20 -17.77 -82.87
N SER A 12 107.36 -17.51 -83.52
CA SER A 12 108.61 -16.77 -83.19
C SER A 12 109.61 -16.56 -84.38
N TRP A 13 110.26 -15.38 -84.46
CA TRP A 13 111.72 -15.08 -84.61
C TRP A 13 112.65 -15.71 -85.70
N ALA A 14 113.38 -14.84 -86.43
CA ALA A 14 114.85 -14.90 -86.79
C ALA A 14 115.20 -13.86 -87.92
N LEU A 15 116.44 -13.39 -88.20
CA LEU A 15 117.63 -12.99 -87.41
C LEU A 15 118.64 -12.24 -88.36
N SER A 16 119.28 -11.12 -87.93
CA SER A 16 120.59 -10.53 -88.38
C SER A 16 120.93 -10.26 -89.89
N ILE A 17 121.22 -9.02 -90.35
CA ILE A 17 122.55 -8.28 -90.34
C ILE A 17 123.62 -8.93 -91.26
N ARG A 18 124.31 -8.31 -92.25
CA ARG A 18 124.53 -6.91 -92.72
C ARG A 18 125.16 -6.86 -94.16
N LEU A 19 125.34 -5.62 -94.71
CA LEU A 19 126.32 -5.13 -95.73
C LEU A 19 125.70 -4.72 -97.10
N LEU A 20 125.27 -3.45 -97.30
CA LEU A 20 126.05 -2.26 -97.74
C LEU A 20 126.49 -2.27 -99.23
N VAL A 21 125.68 -1.63 -100.10
CA VAL A 21 126.13 -0.89 -101.31
C VAL A 21 125.29 0.39 -101.43
N MET A 22 125.89 1.48 -101.93
CA MET A 22 125.28 2.81 -102.04
C MET A 22 124.39 2.99 -103.29
N LEU A 23 123.52 4.01 -103.21
CA LEU A 23 123.33 5.10 -104.20
C LEU A 23 121.91 5.26 -104.81
N THR A 24 121.31 6.42 -104.48
CA THR A 24 120.29 7.19 -105.23
C THR A 24 118.92 6.56 -105.56
N ALA A 25 117.94 6.85 -104.70
CA ALA A 25 116.90 7.84 -105.04
C ALA A 25 116.61 8.67 -103.78
N PHE A 26 116.60 10.00 -103.88
CA PHE A 26 116.53 10.88 -102.71
C PHE A 26 115.13 10.89 -102.09
N LEU A 27 115.08 10.92 -100.76
CA LEU A 27 113.87 11.29 -100.03
C LEU A 27 113.45 12.69 -100.49
N LEU A 28 112.25 12.82 -101.04
CA LEU A 28 111.47 14.02 -100.80
C LEU A 28 111.26 14.12 -99.27
N PRO A 29 111.36 15.30 -98.66
CA PRO A 29 110.92 15.44 -97.28
C PRO A 29 109.45 15.01 -97.23
N LEU A 30 109.12 14.06 -96.35
CA LEU A 30 107.76 14.04 -95.81
C LEU A 30 107.52 15.45 -95.28
N PRO A 31 106.48 16.17 -95.73
CA PRO A 31 106.18 17.45 -95.13
C PRO A 31 106.03 17.20 -93.64
N SER A 32 106.70 18.03 -92.84
CA SER A 32 106.32 18.19 -91.45
C SER A 32 104.84 18.59 -91.48
N LEU A 33 103.96 17.62 -91.23
CA LEU A 33 102.57 17.90 -90.91
C LEU A 33 102.61 18.66 -89.60
N SER A 34 102.70 19.99 -89.75
CA SER A 34 102.22 20.91 -88.74
C SER A 34 100.81 20.45 -88.41
N LEU A 35 100.64 19.89 -87.21
CA LEU A 35 99.34 19.77 -86.58
C LEU A 35 98.88 21.19 -86.27
N ALA A 36 98.47 21.90 -87.33
CA ALA A 36 97.71 23.14 -87.19
C ALA A 36 96.44 22.75 -86.43
N VAL A 37 96.22 23.39 -85.29
CA VAL A 37 95.02 23.17 -84.51
C VAL A 37 93.85 23.65 -85.36
N PRO A 38 92.85 22.81 -85.67
CA PRO A 38 91.76 23.18 -86.55
C PRO A 38 90.98 24.36 -85.96
N VAL A 39 90.55 25.26 -86.84
CA VAL A 39 89.76 26.44 -86.47
C VAL A 39 88.28 26.10 -86.60
N ILE A 40 87.56 26.02 -85.47
CA ILE A 40 86.12 25.74 -85.43
C ILE A 40 85.30 27.02 -85.40
N GLN A 41 84.27 27.10 -86.24
CA GLN A 41 83.34 28.22 -86.31
C GLN A 41 81.99 27.77 -86.89
N PHE A 42 80.94 28.59 -86.76
CA PHE A 42 79.69 28.32 -87.48
C PHE A 42 79.88 28.43 -88.99
N GLN A 43 79.12 27.63 -89.76
CA GLN A 43 79.15 27.64 -91.22
C GLN A 43 78.66 28.97 -91.82
N SER A 44 77.75 29.66 -91.12
CA SER A 44 77.23 30.99 -91.45
C SER A 44 76.95 31.79 -90.17
N SER A 45 76.79 33.11 -90.30
CA SER A 45 76.38 33.99 -89.20
C SER A 45 74.91 33.86 -88.78
N GLY A 46 74.11 33.15 -89.57
CA GLY A 46 72.70 32.94 -89.28
C GLY A 46 71.99 32.07 -90.31
N SER A 47 70.73 31.77 -90.02
CA SER A 47 69.79 30.99 -90.83
C SER A 47 68.37 31.55 -90.64
N SER A 48 67.47 31.26 -91.56
CA SER A 48 66.06 31.67 -91.49
C SER A 48 65.17 30.50 -91.90
N PHE A 49 64.16 30.18 -91.10
CA PHE A 49 63.21 29.10 -91.35
C PHE A 49 61.79 29.65 -91.19
N GLN A 50 60.82 29.08 -91.90
CA GLN A 50 59.40 29.31 -91.61
C GLN A 50 59.05 28.63 -90.28
N GLU A 51 58.01 29.09 -89.61
CA GLU A 51 57.54 28.48 -88.37
C GLU A 51 57.10 27.02 -88.60
N ASN A 52 56.29 26.81 -89.64
CA ASN A 52 55.91 25.47 -90.14
C ASN A 52 57.05 24.57 -90.66
N ALA A 53 58.33 24.96 -90.55
CA ALA A 53 59.45 24.18 -91.05
C ALA A 53 59.69 22.87 -90.26
N GLY A 54 59.25 22.81 -89.00
CA GLY A 54 59.49 21.68 -88.10
C GLY A 54 61.00 21.44 -87.87
N ALA A 55 61.51 20.26 -88.22
CA ALA A 55 62.89 19.86 -87.95
C ALA A 55 63.92 20.64 -88.79
N VAL A 56 64.72 21.48 -88.12
CA VAL A 56 65.78 22.33 -88.68
C VAL A 56 67.16 21.96 -88.12
N SER A 57 68.22 22.53 -88.68
CA SER A 57 69.60 22.25 -88.23
C SER A 57 70.55 23.42 -88.39
N ILE A 58 71.44 23.60 -87.41
CA ILE A 58 72.59 24.52 -87.44
C ILE A 58 73.90 23.72 -87.53
N THR A 59 74.93 24.27 -88.18
CA THR A 59 76.18 23.55 -88.48
C THR A 59 77.43 24.32 -88.04
N ALA A 60 78.31 23.64 -87.30
CA ALA A 60 79.67 24.07 -87.05
C ALA A 60 80.64 23.36 -88.01
N VAL A 61 81.69 24.06 -88.45
CA VAL A 61 82.70 23.60 -89.39
C VAL A 61 84.11 23.82 -88.84
N ILE A 62 85.04 22.95 -89.24
CA ILE A 62 86.48 23.17 -89.06
C ILE A 62 87.17 23.43 -90.40
N ASP A 63 88.19 24.29 -90.38
CA ASP A 63 88.94 24.73 -91.57
C ASP A 63 89.71 23.62 -92.30
N GLN A 64 89.99 22.51 -91.62
CA GLN A 64 90.67 21.33 -92.15
C GLN A 64 90.24 20.05 -91.41
N PRO A 65 90.29 18.86 -92.04
CA PRO A 65 89.98 17.60 -91.38
C PRO A 65 90.93 17.31 -90.21
N SER A 66 90.39 17.06 -89.01
CA SER A 66 91.19 16.67 -87.85
C SER A 66 91.45 15.16 -87.83
N ALA A 67 92.66 14.75 -87.45
CA ALA A 67 92.97 13.35 -87.16
C ALA A 67 92.44 12.87 -85.79
N GLN A 68 91.86 13.79 -85.01
CA GLN A 68 91.28 13.53 -83.68
C GLN A 68 89.84 14.04 -83.63
N PHE A 69 89.08 13.55 -82.65
CA PHE A 69 87.77 14.12 -82.33
C PHE A 69 87.92 15.60 -81.92
N VAL A 70 87.01 16.43 -82.44
CA VAL A 70 86.88 17.86 -82.12
C VAL A 70 85.46 18.08 -81.60
N THR A 71 85.30 18.94 -80.59
CA THR A 71 83.97 19.46 -80.24
C THR A 71 84.08 20.92 -79.77
N VAL A 72 82.96 21.62 -79.76
CA VAL A 72 82.79 22.94 -79.14
C VAL A 72 81.39 23.00 -78.53
N ASN A 73 81.29 23.51 -77.31
CA ASN A 73 79.99 23.70 -76.66
C ASN A 73 79.25 24.87 -77.30
N PHE A 74 77.93 24.87 -77.24
CA PHE A 74 77.13 26.04 -77.60
C PHE A 74 76.08 26.36 -76.53
N ARG A 75 75.72 27.65 -76.44
CA ARG A 75 74.67 28.17 -75.56
C ARG A 75 73.79 29.15 -76.31
N ILE A 76 72.51 29.22 -75.91
CA ILE A 76 71.61 30.30 -76.31
C ILE A 76 71.98 31.52 -75.45
N THR A 77 72.22 32.68 -76.08
CA THR A 77 72.68 33.91 -75.41
C THR A 77 71.68 35.06 -75.46
N GLY A 78 70.61 34.90 -76.24
CA GLY A 78 69.51 35.86 -76.38
C GLY A 78 68.61 35.47 -77.54
N GLY A 79 67.58 36.26 -77.76
CA GLY A 79 66.52 35.98 -78.73
C GLY A 79 65.24 36.71 -78.34
N THR A 80 64.21 36.55 -79.16
CA THR A 80 62.82 36.81 -78.76
C THR A 80 62.07 35.50 -78.52
N ALA A 81 62.44 34.46 -79.27
CA ALA A 81 61.90 33.12 -79.15
C ALA A 81 62.17 32.45 -77.80
N THR A 82 61.12 31.82 -77.32
CA THR A 82 60.94 31.11 -76.06
C THR A 82 61.02 29.60 -76.28
N ALA A 83 61.93 28.96 -75.55
CA ALA A 83 62.12 27.52 -75.63
C ALA A 83 60.89 26.77 -75.07
N GLY A 84 60.28 25.93 -75.91
CA GLY A 84 59.08 25.15 -75.59
C GLY A 84 57.76 25.80 -76.04
N GLU A 85 57.78 27.06 -76.45
CA GLU A 85 56.68 27.72 -77.18
C GLU A 85 57.02 27.70 -78.68
N ASP A 86 58.19 28.21 -79.09
CA ASP A 86 58.52 28.41 -80.52
C ASP A 86 59.63 27.45 -81.02
N HIS A 87 60.43 26.87 -80.11
CA HIS A 87 61.50 25.94 -80.48
C HIS A 87 61.85 24.89 -79.42
N THR A 88 62.42 23.76 -79.87
CA THR A 88 62.92 22.69 -78.98
C THR A 88 64.44 22.71 -78.73
N LEU A 89 65.18 23.70 -79.28
CA LEU A 89 66.64 23.79 -79.11
C LEU A 89 67.08 23.86 -77.63
N ALA A 90 67.84 22.86 -77.21
CA ALA A 90 68.56 22.84 -75.93
C ALA A 90 70.06 23.14 -76.12
N VAL A 91 70.74 23.56 -75.05
CA VAL A 91 72.21 23.73 -75.05
C VAL A 91 72.93 22.38 -75.20
N GLY A 92 74.09 22.37 -75.85
CA GLY A 92 74.82 21.13 -76.17
C GLY A 92 76.20 21.38 -76.76
N ASP A 93 76.69 20.45 -77.59
CA ASP A 93 77.99 20.55 -78.27
C ASP A 93 77.92 20.11 -79.73
N PHE A 94 78.96 20.44 -80.51
CA PHE A 94 79.11 20.07 -81.92
C PHE A 94 80.20 18.99 -82.11
N PRO A 95 79.88 17.70 -81.94
CA PRO A 95 80.85 16.60 -82.06
C PRO A 95 81.25 16.36 -83.53
N ILE A 96 82.50 16.70 -83.90
CA ILE A 96 83.10 16.42 -85.21
C ILE A 96 84.03 15.20 -85.07
N LEU A 97 83.68 14.09 -85.73
CA LEU A 97 84.48 12.87 -85.68
C LEU A 97 85.79 13.01 -86.49
N ALA A 98 86.81 12.23 -86.13
CA ALA A 98 88.09 12.24 -86.85
C ALA A 98 87.89 11.98 -88.36
N GLY A 99 88.45 12.84 -89.19
CA GLY A 99 88.32 12.84 -90.65
C GLY A 99 87.10 13.60 -91.20
N GLN A 100 86.16 14.04 -90.36
CA GLN A 100 85.08 14.94 -90.74
C GLN A 100 85.52 16.41 -90.63
N THR A 101 84.76 17.30 -91.26
CA THR A 101 84.99 18.76 -91.25
C THR A 101 83.80 19.57 -90.73
N SER A 102 82.70 18.92 -90.35
CA SER A 102 81.49 19.58 -89.86
C SER A 102 80.67 18.67 -88.96
N SER A 103 79.84 19.29 -88.12
CA SER A 103 78.82 18.63 -87.31
C SER A 103 77.60 19.54 -87.22
N SER A 104 76.41 18.95 -87.15
CA SER A 104 75.15 19.69 -87.10
C SER A 104 74.33 19.28 -85.88
N VAL A 105 73.66 20.26 -85.30
CA VAL A 105 72.69 20.07 -84.21
C VAL A 105 71.30 20.30 -84.82
N ASN A 106 70.42 19.32 -84.63
CA ASN A 106 69.05 19.38 -85.08
C ASN A 106 68.14 19.75 -83.90
N PHE A 107 67.10 20.50 -84.19
CA PHE A 107 66.01 20.86 -83.28
C PHE A 107 64.76 21.14 -84.10
N ASP A 108 63.61 21.20 -83.45
CA ASP A 108 62.35 21.52 -84.10
C ASP A 108 61.98 22.97 -83.82
N ILE A 109 61.48 23.65 -84.85
CA ILE A 109 60.60 24.80 -84.69
C ILE A 109 59.20 24.26 -84.37
N ILE A 110 58.50 24.93 -83.47
CA ILE A 110 57.13 24.61 -83.08
C ILE A 110 56.21 25.50 -83.91
N ASP A 111 55.14 24.91 -84.44
CA ASP A 111 54.19 25.48 -85.41
C ASP A 111 52.85 25.66 -84.70
N ASP A 112 52.31 26.88 -84.58
CA ASP A 112 50.97 27.10 -84.01
C ASP A 112 49.96 27.87 -84.91
N PHE A 113 49.23 28.86 -84.39
CA PHE A 113 48.28 29.73 -85.12
C PHE A 113 48.19 31.14 -84.50
N ILE A 114 49.15 31.51 -83.64
CA ILE A 114 49.30 32.80 -82.96
C ILE A 114 50.20 33.67 -83.85
N PHE A 115 49.87 34.96 -83.97
CA PHE A 115 50.74 35.88 -84.71
C PHE A 115 51.65 36.65 -83.76
N GLU A 116 52.93 36.31 -83.84
CA GLU A 116 54.01 36.76 -82.96
C GLU A 116 55.04 37.58 -83.74
N GLY A 117 55.20 37.28 -85.04
CA GLY A 117 56.06 37.95 -86.01
C GLY A 117 57.48 37.36 -86.07
N ASP A 118 58.33 37.86 -86.99
CA ASP A 118 59.71 37.39 -87.12
C ASP A 118 60.48 37.39 -85.78
N GLU A 119 60.83 36.19 -85.36
CA GLU A 119 61.40 35.84 -84.06
C GLU A 119 62.87 35.43 -84.19
N THR A 120 63.63 35.44 -83.09
CA THR A 120 65.08 35.11 -83.15
C THR A 120 65.58 34.23 -82.03
N ILE A 121 66.54 33.35 -82.35
CA ILE A 121 67.41 32.62 -81.40
C ILE A 121 68.86 33.00 -81.69
N THR A 122 69.59 33.53 -80.71
CA THR A 122 71.02 33.84 -80.82
C THR A 122 71.85 32.83 -80.05
N ILE A 123 72.82 32.22 -80.74
CA ILE A 123 73.60 31.08 -80.28
C ILE A 123 75.08 31.44 -80.33
N GLU A 124 75.84 31.07 -79.29
CA GLU A 124 77.29 31.28 -79.20
C GLU A 124 78.01 29.95 -78.96
N ILE A 125 79.08 29.68 -79.71
CA ILE A 125 80.00 28.56 -79.45
C ILE A 125 81.17 28.98 -78.56
N TYR A 126 81.52 28.14 -77.58
CA TYR A 126 82.54 28.40 -76.56
C TYR A 126 83.25 27.12 -76.10
N ASP A 127 84.37 27.27 -75.39
CA ASP A 127 85.21 26.19 -74.86
C ASP A 127 85.52 25.04 -75.87
N PRO A 128 86.21 25.35 -76.99
CA PRO A 128 86.57 24.34 -77.98
C PRO A 128 87.56 23.31 -77.44
N PHE A 129 87.36 22.04 -77.81
CA PHE A 129 88.26 20.93 -77.54
C PHE A 129 88.93 20.45 -78.82
N ASN A 130 90.26 20.27 -78.79
CA ASN A 130 91.11 19.95 -79.95
C ASN A 130 90.99 20.91 -81.15
N SER A 131 90.45 22.11 -80.94
CA SER A 131 90.30 23.18 -81.93
C SER A 131 90.49 24.55 -81.28
N VAL A 132 90.51 25.62 -82.08
CA VAL A 132 90.43 27.01 -81.62
C VAL A 132 89.24 27.72 -82.27
N LEU A 133 88.64 28.69 -81.60
CA LEU A 133 87.52 29.46 -82.18
C LEU A 133 88.00 30.28 -83.39
N GLY A 134 87.21 30.25 -84.47
CA GLY A 134 87.36 31.11 -85.64
C GLY A 134 86.73 32.49 -85.47
N SER A 135 86.49 33.19 -86.58
CA SER A 135 85.87 34.51 -86.57
C SER A 135 84.34 34.47 -86.37
N GLN A 136 83.68 33.38 -86.77
CA GLN A 136 82.22 33.24 -86.66
C GLN A 136 81.83 32.40 -85.44
N THR A 137 81.87 33.00 -84.24
CA THR A 137 81.53 32.33 -82.98
C THR A 137 80.06 32.43 -82.59
N THR A 138 79.26 33.22 -83.32
CA THR A 138 77.82 33.36 -83.11
C THR A 138 77.02 32.96 -84.34
N HIS A 139 75.79 32.52 -84.12
CA HIS A 139 74.79 32.23 -85.16
C HIS A 139 73.42 32.70 -84.69
N THR A 140 72.70 33.45 -85.52
CA THR A 140 71.31 33.83 -85.25
C THR A 140 70.37 33.06 -86.17
N VAL A 141 69.48 32.28 -85.57
CA VAL A 141 68.33 31.68 -86.26
C VAL A 141 67.21 32.71 -86.25
N ILE A 142 66.56 32.94 -87.39
CA ILE A 142 65.32 33.70 -87.50
C ILE A 142 64.18 32.70 -87.74
N ILE A 143 63.17 32.73 -86.88
CA ILE A 143 61.90 32.02 -87.10
C ILE A 143 60.97 33.02 -87.79
N GLN A 144 60.41 32.62 -88.92
CA GLN A 144 59.54 33.46 -89.73
C GLN A 144 58.13 32.92 -89.63
N ASP A 145 57.38 33.50 -88.69
CA ASP A 145 55.91 33.45 -88.56
C ASP A 145 55.25 33.38 -89.96
N ASP A 146 54.47 32.34 -90.20
CA ASP A 146 53.74 32.15 -91.47
C ASP A 146 52.25 32.54 -91.40
N GLU A 147 51.83 33.01 -90.24
CA GLU A 147 50.57 33.70 -89.97
C GLU A 147 50.51 35.03 -90.74
N VAL A 148 49.52 35.15 -91.63
CA VAL A 148 49.27 36.42 -92.31
C VAL A 148 48.93 37.48 -91.26
N SER A 149 49.75 38.52 -91.12
CA SER A 149 49.50 39.61 -90.17
C SER A 149 48.15 40.31 -90.43
N PHE A 150 47.12 39.95 -89.66
CA PHE A 150 45.83 40.62 -89.67
C PHE A 150 45.82 41.76 -88.65
N PRO A 151 45.19 42.92 -88.96
CA PRO A 151 45.12 44.05 -88.05
C PRO A 151 44.20 43.78 -86.84
N ASN A 152 43.37 42.74 -86.89
CA ASN A 152 42.43 42.36 -85.84
C ASN A 152 42.94 41.13 -85.10
N LYS A 153 42.88 41.12 -83.76
CA LYS A 153 43.37 40.03 -82.91
C LYS A 153 42.30 39.50 -81.97
N PHE A 154 42.21 38.17 -81.85
CA PHE A 154 41.35 37.44 -80.91
C PHE A 154 42.12 37.02 -79.66
N SER A 155 41.54 37.22 -78.48
CA SER A 155 42.05 36.67 -77.21
C SER A 155 40.94 36.56 -76.16
N PHE A 156 41.15 35.75 -75.12
CA PHE A 156 40.32 35.85 -73.92
C PHE A 156 40.58 37.15 -73.17
N GLN A 157 39.56 37.71 -72.53
CA GLN A 157 39.74 38.93 -71.72
C GLN A 157 40.59 38.69 -70.47
N ASN A 158 40.53 37.48 -69.90
CA ASN A 158 41.31 37.01 -68.76
C ASN A 158 41.76 35.56 -69.05
N SER A 159 42.89 35.10 -68.49
CA SER A 159 43.34 33.71 -68.60
C SER A 159 42.67 32.74 -67.61
N SER A 160 41.97 33.25 -66.58
CA SER A 160 41.18 32.42 -65.67
C SER A 160 40.01 33.16 -65.02
N SER A 161 39.07 32.40 -64.45
CA SER A 161 38.02 32.87 -63.55
C SER A 161 37.46 31.71 -62.71
N SER A 162 36.58 31.98 -61.74
CA SER A 162 35.95 30.95 -60.90
C SER A 162 34.52 31.34 -60.49
N GLY A 163 33.77 30.37 -59.95
CA GLY A 163 32.48 30.57 -59.30
C GLY A 163 32.05 29.29 -58.57
N SER A 164 31.08 29.39 -57.65
CA SER A 164 30.58 28.19 -56.97
C SER A 164 29.70 27.34 -57.88
N GLU A 165 29.59 26.06 -57.56
CA GLU A 165 28.86 25.05 -58.33
C GLU A 165 27.39 25.41 -58.59
N ALA A 166 26.75 26.11 -57.63
CA ALA A 166 25.43 26.73 -57.79
C ALA A 166 25.29 27.72 -58.98
N THR A 167 26.37 28.06 -59.68
CA THR A 167 26.39 28.95 -60.85
C THR A 167 25.93 28.23 -62.13
N THR A 168 24.63 27.99 -62.24
CA THR A 168 23.97 27.30 -63.38
C THR A 168 24.29 27.81 -64.80
N SER A 169 24.89 28.99 -64.99
CA SER A 169 25.35 29.45 -66.30
C SER A 169 26.57 30.38 -66.21
N VAL A 170 27.60 30.05 -66.98
CA VAL A 170 28.89 30.75 -67.04
C VAL A 170 29.08 31.35 -68.43
N SER A 171 29.71 32.53 -68.49
CA SER A 171 29.87 33.32 -69.70
C SER A 171 31.29 33.90 -69.79
N ILE A 172 32.14 33.29 -70.61
CA ILE A 172 33.56 33.66 -70.78
C ILE A 172 33.74 34.61 -71.96
N PRO A 173 34.17 35.87 -71.75
CA PRO A 173 34.32 36.86 -72.82
C PRO A 173 35.60 36.64 -73.65
N VAL A 174 35.40 36.54 -74.96
CA VAL A 174 36.42 36.57 -76.01
C VAL A 174 36.37 37.94 -76.69
N THR A 175 37.53 38.57 -76.84
CA THR A 175 37.65 39.92 -77.41
C THR A 175 38.21 39.87 -78.82
N LEU A 176 37.82 40.86 -79.64
CA LEU A 176 38.38 41.15 -80.96
C LEU A 176 38.86 42.60 -80.96
N SER A 177 40.18 42.81 -81.06
CA SER A 177 40.80 44.13 -80.92
C SER A 177 41.83 44.42 -82.02
N PRO A 178 41.77 45.58 -82.68
CA PRO A 178 40.58 46.43 -82.87
C PRO A 178 39.41 45.67 -83.52
N SER A 179 38.23 46.30 -83.60
CA SER A 179 37.06 45.79 -84.33
C SER A 179 37.36 45.58 -85.83
N SER A 180 36.84 44.51 -86.43
CA SER A 180 36.96 44.32 -87.89
C SER A 180 35.87 45.07 -88.66
N GLY A 181 36.20 45.49 -89.90
CA GLY A 181 35.24 46.04 -90.86
C GLY A 181 34.51 44.97 -91.70
N SER A 182 34.76 43.69 -91.42
CA SER A 182 34.13 42.53 -92.07
C SER A 182 33.85 41.47 -91.01
N THR A 183 33.11 40.42 -91.38
CA THR A 183 32.86 39.29 -90.47
C THR A 183 34.14 38.49 -90.25
N THR A 184 34.47 38.22 -88.98
CA THR A 184 35.55 37.32 -88.57
C THR A 184 35.01 36.19 -87.70
N THR A 185 35.73 35.08 -87.62
CA THR A 185 35.34 33.91 -86.82
C THR A 185 36.51 33.33 -86.05
N VAL A 186 36.24 32.74 -84.89
CA VAL A 186 37.21 31.95 -84.12
C VAL A 186 36.51 30.73 -83.54
N ASN A 187 37.14 29.56 -83.63
CA ASN A 187 36.62 28.34 -83.03
C ASN A 187 37.05 28.28 -81.55
N TYR A 188 36.27 27.56 -80.75
CA TYR A 188 36.65 27.26 -79.38
C TYR A 188 36.34 25.81 -79.02
N SER A 189 37.14 25.24 -78.13
CA SER A 189 36.94 23.89 -77.61
C SER A 189 37.30 23.75 -76.15
N PHE A 190 36.55 22.89 -75.46
CA PHE A 190 36.82 22.42 -74.11
C PHE A 190 37.80 21.25 -74.23
N VAL A 191 39.05 21.42 -73.80
CA VAL A 191 40.19 20.53 -74.14
C VAL A 191 40.89 19.91 -72.94
N GLY A 192 40.43 20.20 -71.72
CA GLY A 192 40.99 19.64 -70.50
C GLY A 192 40.36 20.25 -69.26
N GLY A 193 41.03 20.06 -68.12
CA GLY A 193 40.50 20.34 -66.80
C GLY A 193 40.47 19.07 -65.94
N THR A 194 39.96 19.19 -64.72
CA THR A 194 39.62 18.02 -63.88
C THR A 194 38.15 17.63 -64.02
N ALA A 195 37.29 18.61 -64.33
CA ALA A 195 35.85 18.39 -64.44
C ALA A 195 35.47 17.44 -65.58
N THR A 196 34.52 16.58 -65.27
CA THR A 196 33.90 15.54 -66.10
C THR A 196 32.66 16.07 -66.85
N PRO A 197 32.73 16.17 -68.19
CA PRO A 197 31.58 16.62 -68.99
C PRO A 197 30.34 15.74 -68.79
N GLY A 198 29.24 16.37 -68.38
CA GLY A 198 27.94 15.76 -68.13
C GLY A 198 27.66 15.36 -66.68
N ALA A 199 28.70 15.29 -65.83
CA ALA A 199 28.54 15.27 -64.37
C ALA A 199 28.47 16.72 -63.88
N ASP A 200 29.59 17.45 -63.95
CA ASP A 200 29.79 18.74 -63.25
C ASP A 200 29.63 19.94 -64.19
N PHE A 201 29.68 19.73 -65.52
CA PHE A 201 29.31 20.76 -66.50
C PHE A 201 28.76 20.22 -67.82
N THR A 202 27.91 21.02 -68.47
CA THR A 202 27.40 20.76 -69.82
C THR A 202 27.83 21.86 -70.78
N ALA A 203 28.55 21.47 -71.84
CA ALA A 203 29.12 22.38 -72.82
C ALA A 203 29.23 21.74 -74.21
N THR A 204 29.39 22.57 -75.24
CA THR A 204 29.67 22.14 -76.62
C THR A 204 30.72 23.04 -77.24
N ASN A 205 31.73 22.44 -77.90
CA ASN A 205 32.66 23.14 -78.79
C ASN A 205 31.88 23.91 -79.87
N GLY A 206 32.42 25.02 -80.35
CA GLY A 206 31.70 25.88 -81.27
C GLY A 206 32.56 26.91 -82.00
N GLN A 207 31.88 27.86 -82.63
CA GLN A 207 32.49 28.97 -83.35
C GLN A 207 31.82 30.27 -82.93
N LEU A 208 32.62 31.27 -82.55
CA LEU A 208 32.16 32.63 -82.36
C LEU A 208 32.25 33.36 -83.70
N GLN A 209 31.17 34.02 -84.10
CA GLN A 209 31.11 34.91 -85.26
C GLN A 209 30.98 36.35 -84.78
N PHE A 210 31.93 37.19 -85.19
CA PHE A 210 31.95 38.63 -84.95
C PHE A 210 31.57 39.32 -86.26
N LEU A 211 30.45 40.04 -86.26
CA LEU A 211 30.03 40.89 -87.36
C LEU A 211 30.87 42.19 -87.38
N ALA A 212 30.82 42.90 -88.50
CA ALA A 212 31.56 44.15 -88.66
C ALA A 212 31.24 45.15 -87.52
N GLY A 213 32.28 45.60 -86.82
CA GLY A 213 32.19 46.51 -85.66
C GLY A 213 32.07 45.83 -84.30
N GLU A 214 31.83 44.52 -84.21
CA GLU A 214 31.76 43.82 -82.92
C GLU A 214 33.15 43.57 -82.33
N THR A 215 33.28 43.68 -81.00
CA THR A 215 34.56 43.55 -80.27
C THR A 215 34.54 42.55 -79.12
N ILE A 216 33.37 42.06 -78.69
CA ILE A 216 33.24 41.03 -77.64
C ILE A 216 32.14 40.04 -78.02
N LYS A 217 32.42 38.74 -77.83
CA LYS A 217 31.43 37.65 -77.82
C LYS A 217 31.74 36.73 -76.65
N ASN A 218 30.74 36.02 -76.15
CA ASN A 218 30.91 35.15 -74.99
C ASN A 218 30.77 33.69 -75.40
N ILE A 219 31.66 32.84 -74.89
CA ILE A 219 31.44 31.40 -74.81
C ILE A 219 30.53 31.16 -73.61
N THR A 220 29.49 30.35 -73.76
CA THR A 220 28.56 30.02 -72.67
C THR A 220 28.49 28.52 -72.44
N PHE A 221 28.43 28.13 -71.17
CA PHE A 221 28.21 26.75 -70.72
C PHE A 221 27.44 26.76 -69.38
N THR A 222 27.00 25.59 -68.95
CA THR A 222 26.26 25.41 -67.70
C THR A 222 27.07 24.53 -66.75
N VAL A 223 27.30 25.00 -65.53
CA VAL A 223 27.75 24.14 -64.42
C VAL A 223 26.53 23.38 -63.92
N VAL A 224 26.72 22.11 -63.61
CA VAL A 224 25.73 21.27 -62.94
C VAL A 224 26.03 21.37 -61.46
N ASN A 225 25.01 21.68 -60.65
CA ASN A 225 25.09 21.59 -59.20
C ASN A 225 24.48 20.27 -58.78
N ASP A 226 25.16 19.49 -57.95
CA ASP A 226 24.58 18.32 -57.31
C ASP A 226 24.57 18.38 -55.77
N ALA A 227 25.16 17.41 -55.09
CA ALA A 227 25.19 17.27 -53.64
C ALA A 227 26.37 16.38 -53.16
N ASP A 228 27.25 15.95 -54.06
CA ASP A 228 28.41 15.13 -53.73
C ASP A 228 29.58 16.03 -53.26
N VAL A 229 30.29 15.60 -52.21
CA VAL A 229 31.36 16.43 -51.61
C VAL A 229 32.68 16.16 -52.32
N GLU A 230 33.05 17.08 -53.20
CA GLU A 230 34.20 16.99 -54.08
C GLU A 230 35.28 18.04 -53.74
N SER A 231 36.25 18.22 -54.63
CA SER A 231 37.30 19.24 -54.53
C SER A 231 37.19 20.22 -55.68
N ASP A 232 37.44 21.52 -55.46
CA ASP A 232 37.45 22.56 -56.50
C ASP A 232 38.02 22.06 -57.84
N GLU A 233 37.16 22.06 -58.86
CA GLU A 233 37.42 21.47 -60.16
C GLU A 233 37.75 22.52 -61.23
N THR A 234 38.25 22.10 -62.39
CA THR A 234 38.65 23.00 -63.47
C THR A 234 38.14 22.58 -64.84
N ILE A 235 37.87 23.57 -65.69
CA ILE A 235 37.53 23.44 -67.11
C ILE A 235 38.54 24.28 -67.91
N ALA A 236 39.22 23.69 -68.90
CA ALA A 236 40.14 24.38 -69.80
C ALA A 236 39.52 24.60 -71.19
N ILE A 237 39.50 25.85 -71.65
CA ILE A 237 38.91 26.29 -72.92
C ILE A 237 40.00 26.92 -73.78
N SER A 238 40.13 26.52 -75.04
CA SER A 238 41.10 27.11 -75.99
C SER A 238 40.41 27.75 -77.19
N LEU A 239 41.01 28.82 -77.71
CA LEU A 239 40.67 29.43 -79.00
C LEU A 239 41.55 28.82 -80.10
N LEU A 240 40.96 28.54 -81.25
CA LEU A 240 41.62 27.84 -82.37
C LEU A 240 41.09 28.34 -83.72
N SER A 241 41.91 28.14 -84.77
CA SER A 241 41.54 28.30 -86.18
C SER A 241 40.79 29.62 -86.46
N PRO A 242 41.40 30.79 -86.18
CA PRO A 242 40.77 32.07 -86.46
C PRO A 242 40.61 32.29 -87.98
N THR A 243 39.74 33.21 -88.39
CA THR A 243 39.58 33.60 -89.79
C THR A 243 39.32 35.09 -89.90
N GLY A 244 40.18 35.79 -90.65
CA GLY A 244 40.13 37.25 -90.83
C GLY A 244 40.70 38.07 -89.66
N ALA A 245 41.35 37.39 -88.72
CA ALA A 245 42.02 37.92 -87.53
C ALA A 245 43.05 36.87 -87.06
N ASN A 246 44.02 37.27 -86.23
CA ASN A 246 45.00 36.35 -85.64
C ASN A 246 44.68 36.07 -84.17
N LEU A 247 45.20 34.96 -83.63
CA LEU A 247 45.20 34.76 -82.18
C LEU A 247 46.30 35.61 -81.53
N ILE A 248 46.09 35.97 -80.26
CA ILE A 248 47.11 36.51 -79.36
C ILE A 248 46.83 36.04 -77.93
N LEU A 249 47.87 35.87 -77.13
CA LEU A 249 47.74 35.47 -75.74
C LEU A 249 46.85 36.45 -74.92
N PRO A 250 46.00 35.95 -74.01
CA PRO A 250 45.77 34.53 -73.71
C PRO A 250 44.81 33.85 -74.71
N VAL A 251 45.25 32.73 -75.29
CA VAL A 251 44.45 31.84 -76.16
C VAL A 251 43.80 30.68 -75.40
N GLN A 252 44.11 30.53 -74.11
CA GLN A 252 43.51 29.56 -73.19
C GLN A 252 42.85 30.26 -72.00
N HIS A 253 41.77 29.68 -71.49
CA HIS A 253 41.07 30.12 -70.28
C HIS A 253 40.77 28.93 -69.36
N THR A 254 41.13 29.03 -68.09
CA THR A 254 40.76 28.05 -67.05
C THR A 254 39.63 28.59 -66.18
N TYR A 255 38.48 27.92 -66.18
CA TYR A 255 37.40 28.19 -65.24
C TYR A 255 37.48 27.21 -64.06
N THR A 256 37.46 27.69 -62.82
CA THR A 256 37.39 26.85 -61.61
C THR A 256 35.96 26.79 -61.07
N ILE A 257 35.40 25.59 -60.99
CA ILE A 257 34.17 25.29 -60.24
C ILE A 257 34.58 25.14 -58.78
N GLN A 258 33.92 25.85 -57.88
CA GLN A 258 34.17 25.77 -56.44
C GLN A 258 33.04 24.97 -55.79
N ASN A 259 33.37 23.79 -55.26
CA ASN A 259 32.42 22.92 -54.55
C ASN A 259 31.85 23.69 -53.35
N ASP A 260 30.53 23.87 -53.28
CA ASP A 260 29.84 24.46 -52.12
C ASP A 260 29.21 23.42 -51.17
N ASP A 261 29.23 22.14 -51.53
CA ASP A 261 28.73 21.03 -50.70
C ASP A 261 29.55 20.71 -49.45
N GLN A 262 28.84 20.25 -48.41
CA GLN A 262 29.40 19.99 -47.07
C GLN A 262 29.28 18.52 -46.66
N PRO A 263 30.30 17.94 -45.98
CA PRO A 263 30.21 16.59 -45.44
C PRO A 263 29.12 16.50 -44.36
N PRO A 264 28.28 15.45 -44.35
CA PRO A 264 27.21 15.32 -43.37
C PRO A 264 27.73 15.33 -41.92
N PRO A 265 27.15 16.15 -41.01
CA PRO A 265 27.50 16.14 -39.60
C PRO A 265 27.16 14.81 -38.93
N SER A 266 27.76 14.54 -37.77
CA SER A 266 27.24 13.52 -36.86
C SER A 266 26.19 14.12 -35.92
N ILE A 267 25.15 13.34 -35.58
CA ILE A 267 24.11 13.69 -34.60
C ILE A 267 24.13 12.73 -33.41
N GLN A 268 24.12 13.27 -32.20
CA GLN A 268 24.25 12.49 -30.95
C GLN A 268 23.62 13.20 -29.75
N PHE A 269 23.40 12.47 -28.66
CA PHE A 269 23.09 13.10 -27.37
C PHE A 269 24.33 13.81 -26.80
N SER A 270 24.12 14.90 -26.05
CA SER A 270 25.22 15.63 -25.39
C SER A 270 25.85 14.85 -24.23
N SER A 271 25.10 13.92 -23.62
CA SER A 271 25.60 12.96 -22.63
C SER A 271 24.98 11.57 -22.84
N ALA A 272 25.67 10.53 -22.37
CA ALA A 272 25.19 9.15 -22.45
C ALA A 272 24.14 8.81 -21.37
N SER A 273 24.06 9.59 -20.30
CA SER A 273 23.10 9.40 -19.22
C SER A 273 22.86 10.67 -18.40
N SER A 274 21.72 10.71 -17.72
CA SER A 274 21.39 11.67 -16.65
C SER A 274 20.29 11.09 -15.77
N ASN A 275 20.03 11.67 -14.60
CA ASN A 275 18.98 11.21 -13.68
C ASN A 275 18.46 12.39 -12.85
N THR A 276 17.20 12.30 -12.41
CA THR A 276 16.60 13.19 -11.39
C THR A 276 15.59 12.40 -10.56
N LEU A 277 15.13 13.02 -9.46
CA LEU A 277 13.93 12.57 -8.78
C LEU A 277 12.72 12.58 -9.72
N GLU A 278 11.77 11.67 -9.49
CA GLU A 278 10.50 11.58 -10.23
C GLU A 278 9.64 12.85 -10.14
N SER A 279 9.67 13.51 -8.98
CA SER A 279 9.03 14.81 -8.72
C SER A 279 9.50 15.94 -9.66
N ILE A 280 10.57 15.73 -10.43
CA ILE A 280 10.98 16.58 -11.56
C ILE A 280 10.34 16.09 -12.87
N THR A 281 9.01 16.19 -12.92
CA THR A 281 8.16 15.64 -14.01
C THR A 281 8.48 16.09 -15.44
N SER A 282 9.20 17.20 -15.67
CA SER A 282 9.46 17.75 -17.02
C SER A 282 10.92 17.61 -17.43
N VAL A 283 11.24 16.56 -18.20
CA VAL A 283 12.61 16.23 -18.61
C VAL A 283 12.96 16.82 -19.97
N THR A 284 14.19 17.29 -20.12
CA THR A 284 14.72 17.90 -21.35
C THR A 284 16.12 17.35 -21.64
N ILE A 285 16.30 16.63 -22.75
CA ILE A 285 17.58 16.00 -23.13
C ILE A 285 18.13 16.68 -24.39
N PRO A 286 19.38 17.22 -24.36
CA PRO A 286 19.99 17.85 -25.53
C PRO A 286 20.51 16.83 -26.55
N VAL A 287 20.29 17.13 -27.81
CA VAL A 287 20.82 16.44 -29.00
C VAL A 287 21.56 17.46 -29.84
N GLU A 288 22.76 17.11 -30.29
CA GLU A 288 23.74 18.02 -30.87
C GLU A 288 24.26 17.50 -32.21
N LEU A 289 24.58 18.42 -33.13
CA LEU A 289 25.32 18.18 -34.37
C LEU A 289 26.80 18.53 -34.18
N SER A 290 27.69 17.77 -34.82
CA SER A 290 29.14 18.06 -34.84
C SER A 290 29.51 19.39 -35.50
N SER A 291 28.66 19.87 -36.41
CA SER A 291 28.85 21.09 -37.20
C SER A 291 27.49 21.60 -37.69
N THR A 292 27.47 22.81 -38.25
CA THR A 292 26.31 23.28 -39.03
C THR A 292 26.21 22.51 -40.35
N HIS A 293 25.03 22.58 -40.96
CA HIS A 293 24.73 22.13 -42.32
C HIS A 293 23.81 23.18 -42.97
N ASP A 294 23.94 23.37 -44.27
CA ASP A 294 23.09 24.19 -45.14
C ASP A 294 21.72 23.52 -45.46
N GLN A 295 21.63 22.19 -45.38
CA GLN A 295 20.39 21.44 -45.53
C GLN A 295 19.70 21.16 -44.18
N THR A 296 18.41 20.83 -44.21
CA THR A 296 17.67 20.36 -43.02
C THR A 296 18.17 18.99 -42.60
N VAL A 297 18.54 18.84 -41.32
CA VAL A 297 18.92 17.55 -40.71
C VAL A 297 17.77 17.04 -39.86
N THR A 298 17.45 15.74 -39.97
CA THR A 298 16.43 15.12 -39.12
C THR A 298 16.93 13.84 -38.48
N VAL A 299 16.40 13.49 -37.29
CA VAL A 299 16.64 12.20 -36.64
C VAL A 299 15.42 11.76 -35.84
N ASN A 300 15.10 10.48 -35.84
CA ASN A 300 14.02 9.92 -35.05
C ASN A 300 14.51 9.53 -33.66
N TYR A 301 13.71 9.77 -32.62
CA TYR A 301 13.96 9.31 -31.26
C TYR A 301 12.79 8.49 -30.71
N ALA A 302 13.11 7.48 -29.91
CA ALA A 302 12.15 6.60 -29.27
C ALA A 302 12.73 6.02 -27.97
N ALA A 303 11.87 5.69 -26.99
CA ALA A 303 12.25 4.75 -25.94
C ALA A 303 12.35 3.33 -26.54
N THR A 304 13.44 2.64 -26.22
CA THR A 304 13.73 1.28 -26.74
C THR A 304 14.08 0.28 -25.65
N GLY A 305 14.08 0.69 -24.39
CA GLY A 305 14.38 -0.15 -23.23
C GLY A 305 14.46 0.66 -21.95
N GLY A 306 15.01 0.07 -20.90
CA GLY A 306 14.94 0.57 -19.53
C GLY A 306 14.23 -0.43 -18.63
N SER A 307 14.10 -0.10 -17.34
CA SER A 307 13.16 -0.78 -16.43
C SER A 307 11.77 -0.16 -16.49
N ALA A 308 11.72 1.16 -16.75
CA ALA A 308 10.51 1.95 -16.68
C ALA A 308 9.49 1.61 -17.76
N THR A 309 8.23 1.66 -17.36
CA THR A 309 7.02 1.41 -18.13
C THR A 309 6.47 2.73 -18.70
N GLY A 310 6.53 2.85 -20.03
CA GLY A 310 5.96 3.98 -20.74
C GLY A 310 4.44 3.93 -20.83
N GLY A 311 3.84 5.05 -21.23
CA GLY A 311 2.40 5.18 -21.46
C GLY A 311 1.63 5.85 -20.33
N GLY A 312 2.33 6.56 -19.44
CA GLY A 312 1.76 7.21 -18.27
C GLY A 312 1.65 6.31 -17.04
N VAL A 313 2.49 5.26 -16.96
CA VAL A 313 2.82 4.61 -15.70
C VAL A 313 3.96 5.42 -15.08
N ASP A 314 5.19 5.25 -15.54
CA ASP A 314 6.37 5.94 -14.98
C ASP A 314 6.82 7.12 -15.86
N TYR A 315 6.50 7.06 -17.16
CA TYR A 315 6.72 8.18 -18.09
C TYR A 315 5.76 8.22 -19.29
N THR A 316 5.66 9.42 -19.87
CA THR A 316 5.02 9.69 -21.16
C THR A 316 6.04 10.29 -22.13
N LEU A 317 6.49 9.46 -23.07
CA LEU A 317 7.33 9.85 -24.23
C LEU A 317 6.60 9.45 -25.51
N THR A 318 6.45 10.41 -26.44
CA THR A 318 5.94 10.15 -27.80
C THR A 318 7.12 10.03 -28.75
N ASN A 319 7.24 8.89 -29.45
CA ASN A 319 8.24 8.70 -30.50
C ASN A 319 8.03 9.75 -31.60
N SER A 320 9.09 10.45 -31.99
CA SER A 320 8.99 11.60 -32.89
C SER A 320 10.32 11.87 -33.61
N THR A 321 10.34 12.91 -34.43
CA THR A 321 11.48 13.34 -35.24
C THR A 321 11.97 14.71 -34.74
N LEU A 322 13.24 14.81 -34.35
CA LEU A 322 13.90 16.11 -34.21
C LEU A 322 14.27 16.63 -35.60
N THR A 323 13.99 17.91 -35.85
CA THR A 323 14.30 18.60 -37.11
C THR A 323 15.17 19.80 -36.81
N PHE A 324 16.40 19.80 -37.31
CA PHE A 324 17.34 20.90 -37.26
C PHE A 324 17.24 21.66 -38.59
N ASN A 325 16.85 22.92 -38.49
CA ASN A 325 16.86 23.84 -39.62
C ASN A 325 18.30 24.14 -40.05
N PRO A 326 18.55 24.58 -41.29
CA PRO A 326 19.87 25.02 -41.73
C PRO A 326 20.56 25.96 -40.74
N GLY A 327 21.80 25.64 -40.37
CA GLY A 327 22.59 26.38 -39.39
C GLY A 327 22.30 26.12 -37.90
N GLU A 328 21.31 25.29 -37.53
CA GLU A 328 21.10 24.88 -36.12
C GLU A 328 22.03 23.71 -35.74
N THR A 329 22.68 23.77 -34.57
CA THR A 329 23.58 22.69 -34.09
C THR A 329 23.12 21.99 -32.80
N SER A 330 22.05 22.46 -32.15
CA SER A 330 21.53 21.84 -30.92
C SER A 330 20.01 21.96 -30.86
N LYS A 331 19.35 20.87 -30.47
CA LYS A 331 17.94 20.84 -30.09
C LYS A 331 17.70 19.92 -28.91
N ASN A 332 16.69 20.27 -28.14
CA ASN A 332 16.23 19.41 -27.06
C ASN A 332 15.07 18.54 -27.53
N MET A 333 15.08 17.27 -27.13
CA MET A 333 13.85 16.50 -26.98
C MET A 333 13.35 16.61 -25.54
N SER A 334 12.05 16.38 -25.33
CA SER A 334 11.46 16.36 -23.99
C SER A 334 10.48 15.19 -23.83
N PHE A 335 10.26 14.81 -22.58
CA PHE A 335 9.25 13.85 -22.16
C PHE A 335 8.82 14.17 -20.73
N THR A 336 7.76 13.51 -20.27
CA THR A 336 7.23 13.69 -18.92
C THR A 336 7.49 12.44 -18.10
N VAL A 337 8.09 12.60 -16.91
CA VAL A 337 8.10 11.58 -15.85
C VAL A 337 6.82 11.74 -15.03
N ILE A 338 6.25 10.63 -14.58
CA ILE A 338 5.11 10.62 -13.67
C ILE A 338 5.64 10.62 -12.24
N ASP A 339 5.01 11.42 -11.39
CA ASP A 339 5.29 11.64 -9.97
C ASP A 339 4.03 11.16 -9.24
N ASP A 340 4.13 10.13 -8.37
CA ASP A 340 2.95 9.57 -7.70
C ASP A 340 3.00 9.50 -6.16
N ALA A 341 2.81 8.33 -5.57
CA ALA A 341 2.75 8.04 -4.13
C ALA A 341 3.15 6.57 -3.83
N VAL A 342 3.68 5.85 -4.81
CA VAL A 342 4.06 4.43 -4.76
C VAL A 342 5.57 4.37 -4.46
N PRO A 343 6.00 3.80 -3.32
CA PRO A 343 7.42 3.53 -3.10
C PRO A 343 7.86 2.35 -3.98
N GLU A 344 8.74 2.62 -4.94
CA GLU A 344 9.22 1.70 -5.94
C GLU A 344 10.75 1.48 -5.82
N SER A 345 11.46 1.41 -6.94
CA SER A 345 12.91 1.26 -6.99
C SER A 345 13.44 2.06 -8.16
N ASN A 346 14.52 2.81 -8.00
CA ASN A 346 15.03 3.72 -9.03
C ASN A 346 15.09 3.04 -10.41
N GLU A 347 14.45 3.69 -11.37
CA GLU A 347 14.15 3.15 -12.68
C GLU A 347 14.99 3.79 -13.78
N THR A 348 14.89 3.26 -15.00
CA THR A 348 15.58 3.82 -16.16
C THR A 348 14.74 3.80 -17.43
N ILE A 349 14.97 4.78 -18.32
CA ILE A 349 14.50 4.83 -19.70
C ILE A 349 15.72 4.87 -20.61
N VAL A 350 15.80 3.98 -21.60
CA VAL A 350 16.81 4.02 -22.67
C VAL A 350 16.20 4.60 -23.93
N ILE A 351 16.68 5.76 -24.34
CA ILE A 351 16.22 6.51 -25.52
C ILE A 351 17.29 6.42 -26.61
N THR A 352 16.92 6.06 -27.83
CA THR A 352 17.88 5.94 -28.96
C THR A 352 17.53 6.86 -30.12
N LEU A 353 18.56 7.42 -30.74
CA LEU A 353 18.48 8.09 -32.04
C LEU A 353 18.54 7.06 -33.17
N SER A 354 17.75 7.27 -34.24
CA SER A 354 17.69 6.38 -35.39
C SER A 354 17.33 7.13 -36.68
N ASN A 355 17.63 6.54 -37.82
CA ASN A 355 17.25 7.02 -39.16
C ASN A 355 17.58 8.51 -39.40
N PRO A 356 18.83 8.96 -39.20
CA PRO A 356 19.20 10.32 -39.53
C PRO A 356 19.08 10.58 -41.04
N THR A 357 18.70 11.80 -41.42
CA THR A 357 18.75 12.30 -42.80
C THR A 357 19.65 13.51 -42.84
N ASN A 358 20.52 13.59 -43.86
CA ASN A 358 21.59 14.59 -43.97
C ASN A 358 22.55 14.61 -42.76
N ALA A 359 22.71 13.47 -42.08
CA ALA A 359 23.64 13.29 -40.97
C ALA A 359 23.97 11.81 -40.76
N THR A 360 25.01 11.55 -39.99
CA THR A 360 25.40 10.21 -39.49
C THR A 360 25.12 10.10 -37.98
N LEU A 361 24.91 8.90 -37.44
CA LEU A 361 24.79 8.75 -35.98
C LEU A 361 26.18 8.89 -35.33
N GLY A 362 26.28 9.79 -34.35
CA GLY A 362 27.47 9.99 -33.52
C GLY A 362 27.52 9.04 -32.31
N SER A 363 28.32 9.42 -31.31
CA SER A 363 28.45 8.66 -30.06
C SER A 363 28.48 9.62 -28.87
N PRO A 364 27.48 9.59 -27.97
CA PRO A 364 26.46 8.55 -27.80
C PRO A 364 25.20 8.72 -28.68
N ALA A 365 24.79 7.66 -29.39
CA ALA A 365 23.50 7.58 -30.09
C ALA A 365 22.34 7.10 -29.18
N SER A 366 22.62 6.78 -27.92
CA SER A 366 21.66 6.35 -26.90
C SER A 366 21.86 7.11 -25.60
N HIS A 367 20.78 7.53 -24.95
CA HIS A 367 20.78 8.16 -23.64
C HIS A 367 20.00 7.30 -22.64
N THR A 368 20.62 6.97 -21.51
CA THR A 368 19.93 6.32 -20.39
C THR A 368 19.53 7.39 -19.37
N TYR A 369 18.24 7.65 -19.26
CA TYR A 369 17.68 8.49 -18.20
C TYR A 369 17.37 7.65 -16.97
N GLY A 370 17.73 8.11 -15.78
CA GLY A 370 17.33 7.52 -14.49
C GLY A 370 16.18 8.29 -13.85
N ILE A 371 15.18 7.58 -13.37
CA ILE A 371 14.10 8.10 -12.52
C ILE A 371 14.44 7.64 -11.11
N ASP A 372 14.82 8.57 -10.24
CA ASP A 372 15.09 8.27 -8.84
C ASP A 372 13.79 8.41 -8.04
N ASP A 373 13.39 7.33 -7.39
CA ASP A 373 12.26 7.28 -6.45
C ASP A 373 12.53 8.24 -5.26
N ASP A 374 11.56 9.08 -4.92
CA ASP A 374 11.61 9.94 -3.72
C ASP A 374 10.55 9.61 -2.65
N ASP A 375 9.83 8.51 -2.86
CA ASP A 375 8.71 8.09 -2.02
C ASP A 375 9.09 7.24 -0.80
N ALA A 376 8.33 7.44 0.28
CA ALA A 376 8.61 6.79 1.56
C ALA A 376 7.61 5.68 1.85
N ALA A 377 8.13 4.44 2.01
CA ALA A 377 7.34 3.31 2.46
C ALA A 377 6.55 3.61 3.75
N PRO A 378 5.25 3.24 3.82
CA PRO A 378 4.38 3.54 4.95
C PRO A 378 4.86 2.87 6.24
N ILE A 379 4.55 3.52 7.37
CA ILE A 379 4.96 3.08 8.71
C ILE A 379 3.86 2.22 9.33
N ALA A 380 4.13 0.92 9.51
CA ALA A 380 3.25 -0.03 10.18
C ALA A 380 3.57 -0.16 11.67
N GLN A 381 2.58 0.06 12.54
CA GLN A 381 2.72 -0.09 14.00
C GLN A 381 1.37 -0.32 14.70
N PHE A 382 1.40 -0.90 15.91
CA PHE A 382 0.19 -1.11 16.70
C PHE A 382 -0.46 0.22 17.11
N THR A 383 -1.79 0.25 17.16
CA THR A 383 -2.55 1.44 17.59
C THR A 383 -2.36 1.79 19.07
N SER A 384 -1.94 0.81 19.87
CA SER A 384 -1.68 0.93 21.31
C SER A 384 -0.63 -0.08 21.74
N ASN A 385 -0.07 0.09 22.94
CA ASN A 385 0.94 -0.80 23.52
C ASN A 385 0.34 -2.11 24.07
N GLY A 386 -0.98 -2.26 23.99
CA GLY A 386 -1.72 -3.37 24.58
C GLY A 386 -3.23 -3.15 24.63
N GLY A 387 -3.91 -4.08 25.28
CA GLY A 387 -5.35 -4.11 25.53
C GLY A 387 -5.68 -5.17 26.57
N SER A 388 -6.96 -5.31 26.93
CA SER A 388 -7.40 -6.32 27.90
C SER A 388 -8.85 -6.74 27.66
N GLY A 389 -9.20 -7.97 28.03
CA GLY A 389 -10.58 -8.46 28.04
C GLY A 389 -10.73 -9.66 28.98
N PRO A 390 -11.96 -9.93 29.47
CA PRO A 390 -12.25 -11.14 30.23
C PRO A 390 -12.10 -12.36 29.33
N GLU A 391 -11.69 -13.49 29.92
CA GLU A 391 -11.49 -14.75 29.19
C GLU A 391 -12.78 -15.28 28.56
N ASN A 392 -13.94 -15.08 29.21
CA ASN A 392 -15.25 -15.42 28.67
C ASN A 392 -15.69 -14.60 27.43
N VAL A 393 -14.92 -13.57 27.00
CA VAL A 393 -15.18 -12.81 25.76
C VAL A 393 -14.09 -13.10 24.71
N THR A 394 -14.33 -14.13 23.91
CA THR A 394 -13.49 -14.50 22.77
C THR A 394 -14.14 -14.12 21.43
N PRO A 395 -13.42 -13.50 20.47
CA PRO A 395 -12.01 -13.13 20.53
C PRO A 395 -11.77 -11.75 21.15
N GLY A 396 -10.64 -11.60 21.84
CA GLY A 396 -10.01 -10.29 22.01
C GLY A 396 -9.48 -9.76 20.67
N THR A 397 -9.05 -8.49 20.60
CA THR A 397 -8.56 -7.92 19.33
C THR A 397 -7.33 -7.06 19.52
N MET A 398 -6.37 -7.18 18.60
CA MET A 398 -5.30 -6.20 18.41
C MET A 398 -5.41 -5.57 17.02
N THR A 399 -5.01 -4.30 16.91
CA THR A 399 -5.13 -3.52 15.67
C THR A 399 -3.79 -2.91 15.30
N LEU A 400 -3.47 -3.04 14.02
CA LEU A 400 -2.30 -2.47 13.37
C LEU A 400 -2.72 -1.33 12.43
N THR A 401 -1.92 -0.28 12.37
CA THR A 401 -2.16 0.92 11.55
C THR A 401 -0.98 1.27 10.66
N LEU A 402 -1.28 1.84 9.49
CA LEU A 402 -0.35 2.57 8.64
C LEU A 402 -0.47 4.08 8.85
N ASP A 403 0.61 4.84 8.68
CA ASP A 403 0.59 6.32 8.70
C ASP A 403 -0.13 6.92 7.48
N ARG A 404 -0.08 6.23 6.34
CA ARG A 404 -0.71 6.59 5.06
C ARG A 404 -1.23 5.33 4.34
N PRO A 405 -2.23 5.45 3.45
CA PRO A 405 -2.63 4.32 2.60
C PRO A 405 -1.51 3.95 1.62
N SER A 406 -1.36 2.66 1.30
CA SER A 406 -0.47 2.20 0.23
C SER A 406 -1.26 1.77 -1.01
N PRO A 407 -0.79 2.06 -2.22
CA PRO A 407 -1.34 1.48 -3.46
C PRO A 407 -0.98 -0.01 -3.63
N LEU A 408 0.01 -0.51 -2.88
CA LEU A 408 0.43 -1.91 -2.87
C LEU A 408 -0.17 -2.67 -1.67
N PRO A 409 -0.34 -4.00 -1.76
CA PRO A 409 -0.69 -4.81 -0.61
C PRO A 409 0.47 -4.84 0.40
N ILE A 410 0.17 -4.76 1.69
CA ILE A 410 1.16 -4.82 2.78
C ILE A 410 0.91 -6.05 3.64
N TYR A 411 2.01 -6.69 4.02
CA TYR A 411 2.05 -7.83 4.93
C TYR A 411 3.02 -7.51 6.07
N VAL A 412 2.62 -7.78 7.31
CA VAL A 412 3.47 -7.60 8.50
C VAL A 412 3.33 -8.81 9.40
N ASP A 413 4.41 -9.59 9.54
CA ASP A 413 4.42 -10.77 10.41
C ASP A 413 4.32 -10.37 11.90
N PHE A 414 3.71 -11.23 12.71
CA PHE A 414 3.71 -11.11 14.16
C PHE A 414 3.91 -12.47 14.84
N ARG A 415 4.50 -12.46 16.03
CA ARG A 415 4.72 -13.66 16.86
C ARG A 415 4.47 -13.38 18.33
N ILE A 416 4.15 -14.42 19.09
CA ILE A 416 4.19 -14.38 20.55
C ILE A 416 5.66 -14.49 20.99
N ILE A 417 6.11 -13.58 21.85
CA ILE A 417 7.49 -13.53 22.40
C ILE A 417 7.56 -13.82 23.90
N GLY A 418 6.42 -13.87 24.57
CA GLY A 418 6.32 -14.12 26.00
C GLY A 418 4.94 -13.79 26.55
N GLY A 419 4.84 -13.70 27.87
CA GLY A 419 3.59 -13.59 28.60
C GLY A 419 3.70 -14.34 29.92
N THR A 420 2.63 -14.30 30.70
CA THR A 420 2.40 -15.27 31.79
C THR A 420 1.48 -16.40 31.35
N ALA A 421 0.60 -16.12 30.39
CA ALA A 421 -0.37 -17.08 29.89
C ALA A 421 0.26 -18.26 29.15
N THR A 422 -0.35 -19.41 29.35
CA THR A 422 -0.02 -20.73 28.84
C THR A 422 -0.87 -21.07 27.62
N SER A 423 -0.22 -21.25 26.47
CA SER A 423 -0.89 -21.69 25.24
C SER A 423 -1.61 -23.03 25.43
N LEU A 424 -2.85 -23.11 24.91
CA LEU A 424 -3.81 -24.21 25.04
C LEU A 424 -4.40 -24.45 26.44
N VAL A 425 -4.10 -23.57 27.40
CA VAL A 425 -4.88 -23.45 28.65
C VAL A 425 -5.73 -22.19 28.53
N ASP A 426 -5.10 -21.01 28.46
CA ASP A 426 -5.77 -19.70 28.57
C ASP A 426 -5.89 -19.00 27.20
N HIS A 427 -5.10 -19.44 26.21
CA HIS A 427 -5.25 -18.96 24.83
C HIS A 427 -4.94 -19.99 23.73
N ALA A 428 -5.67 -19.90 22.62
CA ALA A 428 -5.42 -20.63 21.37
C ALA A 428 -4.73 -19.76 20.29
N SER A 429 -4.24 -18.57 20.64
CA SER A 429 -3.50 -17.67 19.73
C SER A 429 -2.11 -18.21 19.35
N GLY A 430 -1.67 -17.93 18.12
CA GLY A 430 -0.36 -18.30 17.58
C GLY A 430 0.35 -17.13 16.88
N ALA A 431 1.28 -17.44 15.97
CA ALA A 431 1.90 -16.47 15.06
C ALA A 431 1.13 -16.38 13.72
N GLY A 432 1.33 -15.30 12.96
CA GLY A 432 0.69 -15.07 11.67
C GLY A 432 1.10 -13.73 11.07
N ASP A 433 0.25 -13.15 10.23
CA ASP A 433 0.47 -11.88 9.55
C ASP A 433 -0.75 -10.93 9.62
N PHE A 434 -0.48 -9.63 9.59
CA PHE A 434 -1.47 -8.60 9.25
C PHE A 434 -1.42 -8.31 7.76
N PHE A 435 -2.59 -8.38 7.11
CA PHE A 435 -2.75 -8.01 5.70
C PHE A 435 -3.50 -6.67 5.58
N PHE A 436 -2.94 -5.73 4.81
CA PHE A 436 -3.64 -4.54 4.34
C PHE A 436 -3.87 -4.67 2.83
N ALA A 437 -5.14 -4.64 2.43
CA ALA A 437 -5.50 -4.45 1.02
C ALA A 437 -5.12 -3.02 0.58
N PRO A 438 -4.74 -2.81 -0.70
CA PRO A 438 -4.49 -1.49 -1.26
C PRO A 438 -5.52 -0.42 -0.83
N GLY A 439 -5.03 0.75 -0.44
CA GLY A 439 -5.83 1.86 0.09
C GLY A 439 -6.26 1.74 1.56
N SER A 440 -6.06 0.59 2.22
CA SER A 440 -6.45 0.37 3.62
C SER A 440 -5.35 0.83 4.59
N THR A 441 -5.72 1.45 5.70
CA THR A 441 -4.77 1.92 6.74
C THR A 441 -4.90 1.22 8.09
N THR A 442 -5.85 0.31 8.25
CA THR A 442 -6.10 -0.45 9.49
C THR A 442 -6.29 -1.93 9.19
N ALA A 443 -5.64 -2.79 9.97
CA ALA A 443 -5.87 -4.23 9.98
C ALA A 443 -6.06 -4.71 11.42
N THR A 444 -7.03 -5.60 11.65
CA THR A 444 -7.35 -6.14 12.97
C THR A 444 -7.21 -7.65 12.98
N MET A 445 -6.69 -8.18 14.07
CA MET A 445 -6.47 -9.61 14.28
C MET A 445 -7.16 -10.06 15.56
N ASN A 446 -7.76 -11.24 15.51
CA ASN A 446 -8.45 -11.88 16.61
C ASN A 446 -7.46 -12.62 17.53
N ILE A 447 -7.59 -12.39 18.83
CA ILE A 447 -6.90 -13.09 19.90
C ILE A 447 -7.89 -14.13 20.44
N HIS A 448 -7.58 -15.41 20.29
CA HIS A 448 -8.44 -16.49 20.76
C HIS A 448 -8.14 -16.79 22.23
N LEU A 449 -8.98 -16.26 23.11
CA LEU A 449 -9.01 -16.60 24.54
C LEU A 449 -9.76 -17.91 24.73
N LEU A 450 -9.41 -18.62 25.80
CA LEU A 450 -10.07 -19.82 26.31
C LEU A 450 -10.62 -19.49 27.70
N ASP A 451 -11.83 -19.96 27.97
CA ASP A 451 -12.67 -19.64 29.13
C ASP A 451 -12.80 -20.92 29.99
N ASP A 452 -12.55 -20.85 31.31
CA ASP A 452 -12.71 -22.02 32.20
C ASP A 452 -13.61 -21.84 33.45
N SER A 453 -13.11 -22.09 34.65
CA SER A 453 -13.83 -22.07 35.94
C SER A 453 -12.90 -22.06 37.17
N GLU A 454 -11.59 -21.96 36.98
CA GLU A 454 -10.60 -21.82 38.05
C GLU A 454 -10.38 -20.34 38.36
N VAL A 455 -10.18 -19.98 39.64
CA VAL A 455 -9.94 -18.59 40.02
C VAL A 455 -8.43 -18.32 40.03
N GLU A 456 -7.97 -17.54 39.07
CA GLU A 456 -6.55 -17.33 38.77
C GLU A 456 -6.10 -15.89 39.08
N SER A 457 -5.18 -15.34 38.29
CA SER A 457 -4.69 -13.98 38.43
C SER A 457 -4.41 -13.44 37.04
N ASN A 458 -4.97 -12.28 36.70
CA ASN A 458 -4.86 -11.65 35.37
C ASN A 458 -3.53 -11.88 34.67
N GLU A 459 -3.62 -12.54 33.52
CA GLU A 459 -2.47 -13.01 32.77
C GLU A 459 -2.13 -12.13 31.57
N THR A 460 -1.05 -12.44 30.86
CA THR A 460 -0.59 -11.66 29.71
C THR A 460 -0.11 -12.52 28.54
N ILE A 461 -0.38 -12.05 27.32
CA ILE A 461 0.24 -12.51 26.07
C ILE A 461 0.98 -11.32 25.45
N ILE A 462 2.26 -11.49 25.11
CA ILE A 462 3.11 -10.43 24.52
C ILE A 462 3.43 -10.78 23.07
N TYR A 463 2.97 -9.93 22.16
CA TYR A 463 3.19 -10.04 20.71
C TYR A 463 4.24 -9.04 20.23
N GLU A 464 5.01 -9.44 19.21
CA GLU A 464 6.02 -8.62 18.53
C GLU A 464 5.82 -8.68 17.02
N LEU A 465 5.85 -7.50 16.37
CA LEU A 465 5.89 -7.36 14.90
C LEU A 465 7.31 -7.58 14.39
N TYR A 466 7.42 -8.28 13.27
CA TYR A 466 8.65 -8.43 12.50
C TYR A 466 8.31 -8.51 11.00
N ASN A 467 9.31 -8.49 10.10
CA ASN A 467 9.12 -8.64 8.65
C ASN A 467 7.93 -7.83 8.04
N ALA A 468 8.13 -6.54 7.80
CA ALA A 468 7.17 -5.76 7.00
C ALA A 468 7.54 -5.85 5.50
N THR A 469 6.54 -6.04 4.64
CA THR A 469 6.66 -6.00 3.17
C THR A 469 5.88 -4.79 2.65
N ASN A 470 6.48 -3.99 1.77
CA ASN A 470 5.94 -2.71 1.25
C ASN A 470 5.62 -1.67 2.35
N ALA A 471 6.25 -1.83 3.53
CA ALA A 471 6.10 -0.96 4.68
C ALA A 471 7.36 -1.07 5.56
N VAL A 472 7.57 -0.10 6.46
CA VAL A 472 8.58 -0.13 7.51
C VAL A 472 7.93 -0.20 8.89
N LEU A 473 8.57 -0.87 9.85
CA LEU A 473 8.05 -0.94 11.22
C LEU A 473 8.24 0.39 11.95
N GLY A 474 7.18 0.88 12.60
CA GLY A 474 7.21 2.08 13.43
C GLY A 474 7.82 1.85 14.82
N SER A 475 7.58 2.79 15.73
CA SER A 475 8.11 2.68 17.10
C SER A 475 7.34 1.71 17.98
N GLN A 476 6.05 1.44 17.67
CA GLN A 476 5.20 0.58 18.48
C GLN A 476 5.07 -0.83 17.87
N THR A 477 6.12 -1.65 18.04
CA THR A 477 6.21 -3.02 17.51
C THR A 477 5.82 -4.11 18.51
N VAL A 478 5.54 -3.77 19.77
CA VAL A 478 5.15 -4.71 20.82
C VAL A 478 3.74 -4.41 21.32
N TYR A 479 2.94 -5.45 21.54
CA TYR A 479 1.58 -5.36 22.06
C TYR A 479 1.38 -6.39 23.18
N THR A 480 0.99 -5.94 24.37
CA THR A 480 0.65 -6.82 25.50
C THR A 480 -0.86 -6.90 25.66
N PHE A 481 -1.45 -8.08 25.44
CA PHE A 481 -2.84 -8.33 25.80
C PHE A 481 -2.89 -8.87 27.23
N THR A 482 -3.74 -8.30 28.08
CA THR A 482 -4.01 -8.80 29.43
C THR A 482 -5.33 -9.57 29.46
N ILE A 483 -5.26 -10.85 29.80
CA ILE A 483 -6.43 -11.67 30.09
C ILE A 483 -6.90 -11.29 31.49
N LEU A 484 -8.20 -11.03 31.66
CA LEU A 484 -8.80 -10.71 32.95
C LEU A 484 -9.55 -11.95 33.44
N ASP A 485 -9.22 -12.40 34.65
CA ASP A 485 -9.98 -13.42 35.38
C ASP A 485 -11.40 -12.90 35.59
N ASP A 486 -12.41 -13.64 35.14
CA ASP A 486 -13.83 -13.31 35.38
C ASP A 486 -14.58 -14.28 36.30
N ASP A 487 -13.88 -15.32 36.73
CA ASP A 487 -14.33 -16.27 37.72
C ASP A 487 -14.43 -15.70 39.13
N SER A 488 -15.11 -16.44 40.01
CA SER A 488 -15.30 -16.00 41.39
C SER A 488 -15.32 -17.15 42.39
N THR A 489 -14.61 -16.95 43.51
CA THR A 489 -14.48 -17.97 44.56
C THR A 489 -15.87 -18.46 45.02
N PRO A 490 -16.19 -19.77 44.85
CA PRO A 490 -17.45 -20.35 45.29
C PRO A 490 -17.75 -20.06 46.77
N THR A 491 -19.01 -19.88 47.14
CA THR A 491 -19.43 -19.60 48.52
C THR A 491 -20.45 -20.60 49.04
N PHE A 492 -20.25 -21.08 50.28
CA PHE A 492 -21.22 -21.90 51.02
C PHE A 492 -22.20 -21.04 51.81
N SER A 493 -23.51 -21.24 51.62
CA SER A 493 -24.56 -20.53 52.38
C SER A 493 -25.83 -21.38 52.52
N PHE A 494 -26.73 -20.99 53.43
CA PHE A 494 -28.10 -21.48 53.43
C PHE A 494 -28.98 -20.62 52.49
N PRO A 495 -29.92 -21.20 51.72
CA PRO A 495 -30.91 -20.44 50.95
C PRO A 495 -31.81 -19.53 51.79
N SER A 496 -31.95 -19.82 53.09
CA SER A 496 -32.69 -19.04 54.07
C SER A 496 -32.00 -19.12 55.43
N ALA A 497 -31.99 -18.02 56.18
CA ALA A 497 -31.50 -17.98 57.56
C ALA A 497 -32.46 -18.65 58.57
N THR A 498 -33.70 -18.93 58.16
CA THR A 498 -34.72 -19.56 59.00
C THR A 498 -35.53 -20.62 58.26
N GLY A 499 -36.10 -21.56 59.02
CA GLY A 499 -37.07 -22.54 58.57
C GLY A 499 -38.00 -22.92 59.72
N SER A 500 -39.10 -23.63 59.44
CA SER A 500 -40.00 -24.16 60.47
C SER A 500 -40.76 -25.40 60.01
N GLY A 501 -41.36 -26.12 60.97
CA GLY A 501 -42.25 -27.24 60.71
C GLY A 501 -42.79 -27.86 62.00
N SER A 502 -43.86 -28.65 61.90
CA SER A 502 -44.47 -29.33 63.04
C SER A 502 -43.55 -30.41 63.63
N GLU A 503 -43.57 -30.61 64.94
CA GLU A 503 -42.83 -31.68 65.62
C GLU A 503 -43.21 -33.10 65.16
N SER A 504 -44.43 -33.28 64.64
CA SER A 504 -44.88 -34.51 63.96
C SER A 504 -44.05 -34.90 62.72
N VAL A 505 -43.14 -34.03 62.25
CA VAL A 505 -42.23 -34.29 61.12
C VAL A 505 -40.97 -35.03 61.59
N THR A 506 -41.01 -36.36 61.53
CA THR A 506 -39.89 -37.24 61.94
C THR A 506 -38.53 -36.99 61.26
N SER A 507 -38.44 -36.21 60.17
CA SER A 507 -37.15 -35.83 59.58
C SER A 507 -37.21 -34.49 58.85
N VAL A 508 -36.31 -33.58 59.24
CA VAL A 508 -36.13 -32.26 58.65
C VAL A 508 -34.91 -32.28 57.74
N THR A 509 -35.05 -31.64 56.57
CA THR A 509 -34.01 -31.52 55.55
C THR A 509 -33.71 -30.04 55.32
N VAL A 510 -32.47 -29.61 55.60
CA VAL A 510 -32.01 -28.22 55.43
C VAL A 510 -30.98 -28.18 54.30
N PRO A 511 -31.28 -27.53 53.15
CA PRO A 511 -30.33 -27.42 52.05
C PRO A 511 -29.22 -26.41 52.36
N VAL A 512 -27.99 -26.77 52.01
CA VAL A 512 -26.82 -25.90 51.91
C VAL A 512 -26.54 -25.72 50.42
N SER A 513 -26.31 -24.47 50.01
CA SER A 513 -25.92 -24.11 48.64
C SER A 513 -24.43 -23.85 48.53
N LEU A 514 -23.89 -24.12 47.34
CA LEU A 514 -22.58 -23.69 46.88
C LEU A 514 -22.79 -22.89 45.58
N PHE A 515 -22.45 -21.60 45.60
CA PHE A 515 -22.61 -20.71 44.44
C PHE A 515 -21.42 -19.74 44.27
N PRO A 516 -20.86 -19.60 43.05
CA PRO A 516 -21.04 -20.48 41.89
C PRO A 516 -20.66 -21.94 42.20
N ALA A 517 -20.87 -22.87 41.25
CA ALA A 517 -20.41 -24.24 41.41
C ALA A 517 -18.86 -24.24 41.45
N SER A 518 -18.24 -25.12 42.25
CA SER A 518 -16.79 -25.28 42.22
C SER A 518 -16.37 -26.22 41.08
N ALA A 519 -15.32 -25.85 40.35
CA ALA A 519 -14.58 -26.73 39.43
C ALA A 519 -13.96 -27.93 40.15
N ASN A 520 -13.67 -27.77 41.45
CA ASN A 520 -12.98 -28.73 42.30
C ASN A 520 -13.90 -29.32 43.38
N THR A 521 -13.37 -30.27 44.15
CA THR A 521 -14.08 -30.81 45.32
C THR A 521 -14.04 -29.79 46.47
N ALA A 522 -15.22 -29.32 46.90
CA ALA A 522 -15.36 -28.40 48.03
C ALA A 522 -15.98 -29.09 49.25
N THR A 523 -15.61 -28.68 50.46
CA THR A 523 -16.19 -29.22 51.70
C THR A 523 -16.52 -28.13 52.72
N ILE A 524 -17.55 -28.38 53.51
CA ILE A 524 -18.01 -27.49 54.60
C ILE A 524 -18.36 -28.34 55.82
N GLN A 525 -17.91 -27.92 57.01
CA GLN A 525 -18.33 -28.52 58.27
C GLN A 525 -19.60 -27.83 58.78
N TYR A 526 -20.52 -28.57 59.36
CA TYR A 526 -21.69 -28.02 60.03
C TYR A 526 -21.81 -28.53 61.45
N SER A 527 -22.17 -27.63 62.37
CA SER A 527 -22.57 -28.00 63.73
C SER A 527 -24.07 -27.79 63.92
N VAL A 528 -24.74 -28.79 64.50
CA VAL A 528 -26.13 -28.66 64.97
C VAL A 528 -26.11 -28.51 66.49
N SER A 529 -26.78 -27.49 67.00
CA SER A 529 -26.80 -27.12 68.42
C SER A 529 -28.21 -26.74 68.86
N SER A 530 -28.52 -27.03 70.12
CA SER A 530 -29.71 -26.51 70.80
C SER A 530 -29.79 -24.98 70.74
N GLY A 531 -30.94 -24.46 70.30
CA GLY A 531 -31.36 -23.09 70.53
C GLY A 531 -32.19 -23.04 71.82
N THR A 532 -33.51 -23.00 71.67
CA THR A 532 -34.46 -23.33 72.76
C THR A 532 -34.74 -24.83 72.85
N ALA A 533 -34.65 -25.57 71.74
CA ALA A 533 -34.86 -27.02 71.73
C ALA A 533 -33.71 -27.79 72.39
N SER A 534 -34.03 -28.79 73.20
CA SER A 534 -33.13 -29.70 73.90
C SER A 534 -32.82 -30.97 73.10
N ALA A 535 -31.52 -31.21 72.88
CA ALA A 535 -31.08 -32.39 72.15
C ALA A 535 -31.35 -33.68 72.93
N GLY A 536 -32.06 -34.63 72.31
CA GLY A 536 -32.40 -35.94 72.87
C GLY A 536 -33.80 -36.04 73.48
N SER A 537 -34.49 -34.91 73.72
CA SER A 537 -35.93 -34.88 73.98
C SER A 537 -36.68 -34.44 72.72
N ASP A 538 -36.27 -33.35 72.08
CA ASP A 538 -37.12 -32.66 71.08
C ASP A 538 -36.52 -32.80 69.67
N PHE A 539 -35.21 -33.04 69.57
CA PHE A 539 -34.55 -33.43 68.32
C PHE A 539 -33.34 -34.35 68.54
N THR A 540 -32.99 -35.11 67.51
CA THR A 540 -31.70 -35.82 67.40
C THR A 540 -30.97 -35.43 66.11
N ALA A 541 -29.77 -34.90 66.27
CA ALA A 541 -28.89 -34.48 65.19
C ALA A 541 -27.43 -34.85 65.48
N ALA A 542 -26.63 -34.92 64.42
CA ALA A 542 -25.18 -35.02 64.51
C ALA A 542 -24.54 -33.89 63.69
N SER A 543 -23.51 -33.25 64.24
CA SER A 543 -22.59 -32.40 63.47
C SER A 543 -21.79 -33.26 62.48
N GLY A 544 -21.42 -32.71 61.33
CA GLY A 544 -20.74 -33.46 60.28
C GLY A 544 -20.15 -32.59 59.17
N GLN A 545 -19.67 -33.25 58.12
CA GLN A 545 -19.10 -32.60 56.94
C GLN A 545 -19.98 -32.87 55.72
N LEU A 546 -20.22 -31.85 54.91
CA LEU A 546 -20.70 -32.01 53.54
C LEU A 546 -19.51 -31.94 52.58
N GLN A 547 -19.48 -32.83 51.60
CA GLN A 547 -18.52 -32.85 50.49
C GLN A 547 -19.29 -32.70 49.19
N PHE A 548 -18.99 -31.65 48.45
CA PHE A 548 -19.49 -31.33 47.12
C PHE A 548 -18.41 -31.75 46.11
N ALA A 549 -18.78 -32.60 45.16
CA ALA A 549 -17.98 -32.88 43.98
C ALA A 549 -18.03 -31.69 43.02
N ALA A 550 -17.11 -31.67 42.05
CA ALA A 550 -17.08 -30.67 40.98
C ALA A 550 -18.47 -30.51 40.32
N GLY A 551 -18.93 -29.27 40.17
CA GLY A 551 -20.23 -28.94 39.59
C GLY A 551 -21.46 -29.10 40.52
N GLU A 552 -21.34 -29.67 41.72
CA GLU A 552 -22.48 -29.76 42.65
C GLU A 552 -22.76 -28.41 43.33
N THR A 553 -24.02 -27.95 43.30
CA THR A 553 -24.44 -26.66 43.87
C THR A 553 -25.33 -26.76 45.11
N SER A 554 -25.79 -27.95 45.50
CA SER A 554 -26.58 -28.12 46.74
C SER A 554 -26.42 -29.50 47.38
N LYS A 555 -26.37 -29.53 48.72
CA LYS A 555 -26.47 -30.74 49.55
C LYS A 555 -27.27 -30.47 50.81
N ASN A 556 -27.86 -31.53 51.36
CA ASN A 556 -28.76 -31.44 52.50
C ASN A 556 -28.09 -31.87 53.80
N ILE A 557 -28.30 -31.08 54.85
CA ILE A 557 -28.18 -31.50 56.25
C ILE A 557 -29.53 -32.12 56.64
N THR A 558 -29.52 -33.24 57.35
CA THR A 558 -30.74 -33.87 57.87
C THR A 558 -30.65 -34.10 59.36
N PHE A 559 -31.76 -33.87 60.07
CA PHE A 559 -31.93 -34.23 61.47
C PHE A 559 -33.33 -34.76 61.72
N THR A 560 -33.52 -35.40 62.87
CA THR A 560 -34.79 -35.99 63.31
C THR A 560 -35.41 -35.09 64.36
N VAL A 561 -36.66 -34.69 64.18
CA VAL A 561 -37.47 -34.10 65.26
C VAL A 561 -38.18 -35.24 65.99
N ILE A 562 -38.34 -35.10 67.30
CA ILE A 562 -38.99 -36.08 68.15
C ILE A 562 -40.39 -35.55 68.48
N ASP A 563 -41.40 -36.30 68.03
CA ASP A 563 -42.81 -36.07 68.33
C ASP A 563 -43.13 -36.75 69.68
N ASP A 564 -43.63 -36.01 70.66
CA ASP A 564 -44.04 -36.57 71.96
C ASP A 564 -45.53 -36.33 72.29
N ASN A 565 -45.92 -36.03 73.53
CA ASN A 565 -47.30 -35.74 73.96
C ASN A 565 -47.31 -34.60 75.02
N VAL A 566 -46.30 -33.73 75.03
CA VAL A 566 -46.07 -32.65 75.99
C VAL A 566 -46.29 -31.32 75.29
N PHE A 567 -47.21 -30.50 75.82
CA PHE A 567 -47.39 -29.15 75.30
C PHE A 567 -46.19 -28.25 75.61
N GLU A 568 -45.50 -27.83 74.57
CA GLU A 568 -44.34 -26.94 74.60
C GLU A 568 -44.59 -25.64 73.80
N ASN A 569 -43.67 -24.68 73.91
CA ASN A 569 -43.71 -23.49 73.05
C ASN A 569 -42.97 -23.79 71.73
N GLU A 570 -43.04 -22.92 70.72
CA GLU A 570 -42.22 -23.10 69.52
C GLU A 570 -40.71 -23.08 69.87
N GLU A 571 -40.00 -24.14 69.49
CA GLU A 571 -38.62 -24.40 69.91
C GLU A 571 -37.62 -24.33 68.76
N SER A 572 -36.36 -23.98 69.03
CA SER A 572 -35.38 -23.68 67.98
C SER A 572 -34.16 -24.59 67.99
N VAL A 573 -33.79 -25.07 66.81
CA VAL A 573 -32.54 -25.78 66.50
C VAL A 573 -31.65 -24.87 65.66
N ILE A 574 -30.38 -24.70 66.04
CA ILE A 574 -29.43 -23.81 65.36
C ILE A 574 -28.40 -24.65 64.61
N ILE A 575 -28.29 -24.44 63.30
CA ILE A 575 -27.32 -25.07 62.42
C ILE A 575 -26.32 -24.00 61.95
N THR A 576 -25.02 -24.24 62.13
CA THR A 576 -23.96 -23.28 61.75
C THR A 576 -22.96 -23.94 60.81
N LEU A 577 -22.68 -23.28 59.68
CA LEU A 577 -21.63 -23.65 58.73
C LEU A 577 -20.27 -23.09 59.17
N SER A 578 -19.22 -23.88 59.04
CA SER A 578 -17.87 -23.57 59.53
C SER A 578 -16.79 -24.29 58.73
N SER A 579 -15.54 -23.82 58.84
CA SER A 579 -14.34 -24.47 58.27
C SER A 579 -14.50 -24.89 56.79
N PRO A 580 -14.83 -23.95 55.87
CA PRO A 580 -14.90 -24.25 54.44
C PRO A 580 -13.53 -24.61 53.87
N SER A 581 -13.52 -25.40 52.81
CA SER A 581 -12.34 -25.74 52.01
C SER A 581 -12.75 -25.95 50.56
N GLY A 582 -11.98 -25.44 49.59
CA GLY A 582 -12.36 -25.38 48.17
C GLY A 582 -13.41 -24.33 47.82
N ALA A 583 -13.80 -23.50 48.80
CA ALA A 583 -14.78 -22.42 48.70
C ALA A 583 -14.62 -21.48 49.93
N ALA A 584 -15.29 -20.32 49.90
CA ALA A 584 -15.42 -19.41 51.03
C ALA A 584 -16.74 -19.63 51.82
N LEU A 585 -16.83 -19.05 53.01
CA LEU A 585 -18.08 -19.03 53.80
C LEU A 585 -18.91 -17.80 53.40
N GLY A 586 -20.10 -18.04 52.85
CA GLY A 586 -21.05 -17.00 52.46
C GLY A 586 -22.01 -16.61 53.58
N SER A 587 -23.07 -15.88 53.22
CA SER A 587 -24.14 -15.46 54.12
C SER A 587 -25.50 -15.81 53.53
N PRO A 588 -26.48 -16.33 54.32
CA PRO A 588 -26.37 -16.67 55.74
C PRO A 588 -25.57 -17.97 55.97
N SER A 589 -24.68 -17.95 56.96
CA SER A 589 -23.90 -19.12 57.43
C SER A 589 -24.52 -19.81 58.65
N VAL A 590 -25.63 -19.28 59.17
CA VAL A 590 -26.42 -19.84 60.27
C VAL A 590 -27.87 -19.99 59.83
N HIS A 591 -28.47 -21.14 60.14
CA HIS A 591 -29.88 -21.43 59.92
C HIS A 591 -30.55 -21.76 61.25
N THR A 592 -31.62 -21.06 61.59
CA THR A 592 -32.45 -21.37 62.77
C THR A 592 -33.74 -22.04 62.33
N TYR A 593 -33.91 -23.31 62.68
CA TYR A 593 -35.12 -24.07 62.41
C TYR A 593 -36.05 -24.06 63.62
N LEU A 594 -37.32 -23.70 63.42
CA LEU A 594 -38.34 -23.62 64.47
C LEU A 594 -39.27 -24.85 64.42
N ILE A 595 -39.18 -25.69 65.44
CA ILE A 595 -40.09 -26.79 65.72
C ILE A 595 -41.39 -26.20 66.28
N GLN A 596 -42.51 -26.56 65.66
CA GLN A 596 -43.84 -26.05 66.01
C GLN A 596 -44.64 -27.14 66.74
N ASN A 597 -45.00 -26.84 67.99
CA ASN A 597 -45.82 -27.70 68.83
C ASN A 597 -47.16 -28.07 68.16
N ASN A 598 -47.46 -29.36 68.12
CA ASN A 598 -48.72 -29.96 67.68
C ASN A 598 -49.63 -30.37 68.86
N ASP A 599 -49.06 -30.52 70.06
CA ASP A 599 -49.75 -30.90 71.29
C ASP A 599 -50.71 -29.84 71.87
N SER A 600 -51.49 -30.24 72.90
CA SER A 600 -52.52 -29.40 73.54
C SER A 600 -52.32 -29.22 75.06
N ALA A 601 -52.30 -27.97 75.52
CA ALA A 601 -52.04 -27.62 76.93
C ALA A 601 -53.12 -28.14 77.92
N SER A 602 -52.67 -28.74 79.04
CA SER A 602 -53.55 -29.20 80.13
C SER A 602 -53.83 -28.11 81.19
N PRO A 603 -55.07 -27.93 81.68
CA PRO A 603 -55.44 -26.83 82.57
C PRO A 603 -55.13 -27.08 84.07
N SER A 604 -54.60 -26.07 84.73
CA SER A 604 -54.34 -26.02 86.19
C SER A 604 -55.46 -25.29 86.94
N LEU A 605 -55.91 -25.80 88.10
CA LEU A 605 -57.15 -25.38 88.77
C LEU A 605 -56.93 -24.70 90.13
N THR A 606 -57.50 -23.50 90.29
CA THR A 606 -57.87 -22.91 91.59
C THR A 606 -59.39 -22.66 91.62
N GLY A 607 -60.04 -22.94 92.76
CA GLY A 607 -61.48 -23.24 92.81
C GLY A 607 -62.45 -22.05 92.69
N PRO A 608 -63.69 -22.27 92.21
CA PRO A 608 -64.68 -21.23 91.97
C PRO A 608 -65.51 -20.82 93.21
N THR A 609 -66.04 -19.60 93.19
CA THR A 609 -67.00 -19.04 94.16
C THR A 609 -68.25 -18.53 93.43
N VAL A 610 -69.44 -18.72 94.03
CA VAL A 610 -70.75 -18.44 93.41
C VAL A 610 -71.12 -16.95 93.44
N VAL A 611 -71.78 -16.46 92.39
CA VAL A 611 -72.45 -15.15 92.33
C VAL A 611 -73.99 -15.34 92.30
N ALA A 612 -74.71 -14.45 92.99
CA ALA A 612 -76.11 -14.67 93.40
C ALA A 612 -77.18 -14.16 92.39
N PRO A 613 -78.41 -14.73 92.40
CA PRO A 613 -79.56 -14.18 91.69
C PRO A 613 -80.16 -12.94 92.39
N TYR A 614 -80.73 -12.03 91.58
CA TYR A 614 -81.37 -10.80 92.03
C TYR A 614 -82.81 -11.04 92.53
N TRP A 615 -83.22 -10.34 93.61
CA TRP A 615 -84.60 -10.34 94.11
C TRP A 615 -85.03 -8.94 94.56
N GLN A 616 -86.33 -8.66 94.46
CA GLN A 616 -86.97 -7.48 95.06
C GLN A 616 -88.22 -7.90 95.86
N THR A 617 -88.57 -7.16 96.90
CA THR A 617 -89.80 -7.36 97.69
C THR A 617 -90.94 -6.49 97.17
N GLY A 618 -92.04 -7.13 96.75
CA GLY A 618 -93.31 -6.50 96.40
C GLY A 618 -94.40 -7.54 96.10
N ASP A 619 -95.61 -7.08 95.78
CA ASP A 619 -96.77 -7.95 95.52
C ASP A 619 -96.90 -8.43 94.07
N GLY A 620 -95.90 -8.12 93.22
CA GLY A 620 -95.81 -8.51 91.80
C GLY A 620 -94.47 -9.17 91.45
N VAL A 621 -94.05 -10.20 92.20
CA VAL A 621 -92.75 -10.86 92.01
C VAL A 621 -92.88 -12.21 91.31
N TYR A 622 -92.12 -12.37 90.23
CA TYR A 622 -91.67 -13.65 89.67
C TYR A 622 -90.14 -13.73 89.73
N SER A 623 -89.60 -14.95 89.76
CA SER A 623 -88.18 -15.20 89.53
C SER A 623 -88.03 -16.24 88.43
N PHE A 624 -87.12 -16.01 87.49
CA PHE A 624 -86.83 -16.97 86.44
C PHE A 624 -85.36 -17.40 86.48
N ILE A 625 -85.10 -18.60 85.99
CA ILE A 625 -83.77 -19.11 85.71
C ILE A 625 -83.76 -19.54 84.25
N ALA A 626 -82.79 -19.03 83.49
CA ALA A 626 -82.48 -19.52 82.16
C ALA A 626 -81.39 -20.59 82.28
N VAL A 627 -81.63 -21.77 81.70
CA VAL A 627 -80.64 -22.83 81.55
C VAL A 627 -80.44 -23.05 80.06
N SER A 628 -79.22 -22.85 79.57
CA SER A 628 -78.84 -22.99 78.16
C SER A 628 -77.73 -24.03 78.01
N HIS A 629 -77.77 -24.85 76.97
CA HIS A 629 -76.72 -25.81 76.64
C HIS A 629 -75.99 -25.40 75.33
N PRO A 630 -74.92 -24.58 75.41
CA PRO A 630 -74.21 -24.09 74.23
C PRO A 630 -73.20 -25.12 73.69
N GLY A 631 -73.66 -25.94 72.73
CA GLY A 631 -72.83 -26.54 71.68
C GLY A 631 -71.94 -27.74 72.04
N LEU A 632 -72.37 -28.94 71.63
CA LEU A 632 -71.52 -30.11 71.40
C LEU A 632 -72.04 -30.85 70.16
N GLN A 633 -71.77 -30.24 68.99
CA GLN A 633 -72.17 -30.75 67.67
C GLN A 633 -71.88 -32.25 67.55
N GLY A 634 -72.93 -33.07 67.54
CA GLY A 634 -72.85 -34.51 67.30
C GLY A 634 -73.28 -35.42 68.45
N MET A 635 -73.78 -34.90 69.57
CA MET A 635 -74.34 -35.74 70.65
C MET A 635 -75.80 -35.40 70.97
N ASN A 636 -76.71 -36.33 70.63
CA ASN A 636 -78.15 -36.29 70.94
C ASN A 636 -78.44 -36.48 72.45
N SER A 637 -77.80 -35.68 73.30
CA SER A 637 -77.75 -35.86 74.75
C SER A 637 -78.61 -34.83 75.48
N GLN A 638 -79.73 -35.27 76.05
CA GLN A 638 -80.57 -34.42 76.89
C GLN A 638 -79.97 -34.31 78.30
N VAL A 639 -79.84 -33.10 78.85
CA VAL A 639 -79.40 -32.90 80.24
C VAL A 639 -80.63 -32.75 81.14
N GLY A 640 -80.85 -33.75 82.01
CA GLY A 640 -81.86 -33.66 83.08
C GLY A 640 -81.35 -32.82 84.26
N VAL A 641 -82.12 -31.83 84.69
CA VAL A 641 -81.81 -30.95 85.83
C VAL A 641 -82.95 -31.01 86.85
N THR A 642 -82.62 -31.27 88.12
CA THR A 642 -83.54 -31.07 89.25
C THR A 642 -83.30 -29.70 89.86
N VAL A 643 -84.35 -28.88 89.97
CA VAL A 643 -84.29 -27.61 90.71
C VAL A 643 -85.15 -27.72 91.96
N SER A 644 -84.53 -27.49 93.12
CA SER A 644 -85.12 -27.59 94.44
C SER A 644 -85.10 -26.24 95.15
N ALA A 645 -86.24 -25.81 95.70
CA ALA A 645 -86.38 -24.53 96.41
C ALA A 645 -86.43 -24.71 97.93
N PHE A 646 -85.71 -23.90 98.70
CA PHE A 646 -85.63 -24.02 100.16
C PHE A 646 -85.93 -22.71 100.90
N LEU A 647 -86.57 -22.81 102.08
CA LEU A 647 -86.67 -21.72 103.05
C LEU A 647 -85.31 -21.40 103.68
N GLN A 648 -85.16 -20.18 104.20
CA GLN A 648 -84.01 -19.79 105.01
C GLN A 648 -84.04 -20.61 106.31
N GLY A 649 -83.16 -21.62 106.41
CA GLY A 649 -83.23 -22.72 107.38
C GLY A 649 -83.25 -24.13 106.75
N GLY A 650 -83.20 -24.26 105.42
CA GLY A 650 -82.94 -25.54 104.73
C GLY A 650 -84.15 -26.47 104.55
N LYS A 651 -85.37 -26.00 104.85
CA LYS A 651 -86.61 -26.78 104.61
C LYS A 651 -87.03 -26.67 103.15
N LEU A 652 -87.16 -27.81 102.46
CA LEU A 652 -87.61 -27.89 101.07
C LEU A 652 -89.06 -27.38 100.93
N LEU A 653 -89.28 -26.51 99.94
CA LEU A 653 -90.58 -25.96 99.52
C LEU A 653 -91.17 -26.70 98.30
N GLY A 654 -90.31 -27.26 97.45
CA GLY A 654 -90.68 -28.02 96.26
C GLY A 654 -89.47 -28.38 95.42
N LYS A 655 -89.62 -29.37 94.55
CA LYS A 655 -88.64 -29.74 93.53
C LYS A 655 -89.34 -29.95 92.19
N SER A 656 -88.68 -29.59 91.10
CA SER A 656 -89.11 -29.91 89.73
C SER A 656 -87.94 -30.49 88.94
N VAL A 657 -88.24 -31.26 87.90
CA VAL A 657 -87.25 -31.90 87.00
C VAL A 657 -87.61 -31.55 85.56
N PHE A 658 -86.62 -31.13 84.78
CA PHE A 658 -86.78 -30.84 83.35
C PHE A 658 -85.54 -31.28 82.57
N THR A 659 -85.69 -31.46 81.26
CA THR A 659 -84.61 -31.81 80.32
C THR A 659 -84.35 -30.64 79.38
N VAL A 660 -83.08 -30.31 79.17
CA VAL A 660 -82.65 -29.31 78.17
C VAL A 660 -81.91 -30.03 77.03
N ASP A 661 -82.35 -29.78 75.80
CA ASP A 661 -81.75 -30.31 74.58
C ASP A 661 -80.60 -29.42 74.08
N GLU A 662 -79.72 -29.96 73.23
CA GLU A 662 -78.61 -29.21 72.64
C GLU A 662 -79.10 -27.94 71.92
N GLY A 663 -78.45 -26.79 72.19
CA GLY A 663 -78.78 -25.52 71.54
C GLY A 663 -80.10 -24.87 72.00
N GLN A 664 -80.87 -25.52 72.87
CA GLN A 664 -82.09 -24.94 73.45
C GLN A 664 -81.79 -24.16 74.74
N THR A 665 -82.62 -23.17 75.04
CA THR A 665 -82.63 -22.46 76.33
C THR A 665 -84.01 -22.61 76.96
N GLN A 666 -84.07 -23.26 78.12
CA GLN A 666 -85.32 -23.40 78.88
C GLN A 666 -85.38 -22.36 80.00
N ARG A 667 -86.53 -21.70 80.14
CA ARG A 667 -86.81 -20.71 81.19
C ARG A 667 -87.77 -21.32 82.21
N VAL A 668 -87.30 -21.53 83.44
CA VAL A 668 -88.16 -22.00 84.54
C VAL A 668 -88.58 -20.82 85.38
N PHE A 669 -89.89 -20.61 85.48
CA PHE A 669 -90.50 -19.54 86.25
C PHE A 669 -90.99 -20.05 87.61
N PHE A 670 -90.75 -19.27 88.66
CA PHE A 670 -91.31 -19.45 90.00
C PHE A 670 -92.33 -18.33 90.26
N ILE A 671 -93.62 -18.68 90.21
CA ILE A 671 -94.72 -17.70 90.25
C ILE A 671 -95.64 -18.01 91.46
N ARG A 672 -96.06 -16.96 92.19
CA ARG A 672 -97.08 -17.07 93.25
C ARG A 672 -98.47 -17.35 92.62
N PRO A 673 -99.33 -18.17 93.24
CA PRO A 673 -100.59 -18.63 92.63
C PRO A 673 -101.66 -17.55 92.38
N ASN A 674 -101.44 -16.30 92.81
CA ASN A 674 -102.34 -15.16 92.61
C ASN A 674 -101.55 -13.90 92.17
N HIS A 675 -100.61 -14.04 91.23
CA HIS A 675 -99.81 -12.91 90.74
C HIS A 675 -100.69 -11.90 89.99
N PRO A 676 -100.69 -10.60 90.35
CA PRO A 676 -101.71 -9.64 89.88
C PRO A 676 -101.70 -9.36 88.36
N ALA A 677 -100.58 -9.66 87.68
CA ALA A 677 -100.41 -9.42 86.25
C ALA A 677 -100.10 -10.69 85.41
N ILE A 678 -99.95 -11.87 86.03
CA ILE A 678 -99.46 -13.08 85.33
C ILE A 678 -100.39 -14.26 85.64
N ASN A 679 -101.19 -14.68 84.66
CA ASN A 679 -102.03 -15.87 84.77
C ASN A 679 -101.16 -17.13 84.58
N PRO A 680 -101.04 -18.02 85.58
CA PRO A 680 -100.23 -19.23 85.46
C PRO A 680 -100.67 -20.21 84.37
N LEU A 681 -101.95 -20.15 83.95
CA LEU A 681 -102.51 -21.02 82.91
C LEU A 681 -102.06 -20.66 81.47
N ASN A 682 -101.34 -19.55 81.29
CA ASN A 682 -100.89 -19.08 79.97
C ASN A 682 -99.47 -19.54 79.60
N PHE A 683 -98.84 -20.41 80.40
CA PHE A 683 -97.49 -20.91 80.19
C PHE A 683 -97.49 -22.43 79.88
N PRO A 684 -96.51 -22.95 79.11
CA PRO A 684 -96.37 -24.39 78.87
C PRO A 684 -96.07 -25.17 80.15
N GLU A 685 -96.29 -26.49 80.13
CA GLU A 685 -96.19 -27.39 81.31
C GLU A 685 -94.82 -27.39 82.03
N SER A 686 -93.78 -26.79 81.43
CA SER A 686 -92.46 -26.58 82.02
C SER A 686 -92.37 -25.41 83.03
N ALA A 687 -93.45 -24.66 83.26
CA ALA A 687 -93.51 -23.60 84.28
C ALA A 687 -94.10 -24.10 85.62
N TYR A 688 -93.39 -23.89 86.73
CA TYR A 688 -93.81 -24.41 88.05
C TYR A 688 -94.57 -23.38 88.91
N ILE A 689 -95.73 -23.79 89.43
CA ILE A 689 -96.68 -22.93 90.15
C ILE A 689 -96.79 -23.41 91.60
N PHE A 690 -96.60 -22.52 92.58
CA PHE A 690 -96.81 -22.88 93.99
C PHE A 690 -98.31 -23.05 94.30
N THR A 691 -98.78 -24.26 94.59
CA THR A 691 -100.21 -24.52 94.86
C THR A 691 -100.64 -24.22 96.30
N SER A 692 -101.29 -23.06 96.48
CA SER A 692 -102.02 -22.58 97.68
C SER A 692 -101.18 -22.26 98.96
N PRO A 693 -101.37 -21.07 99.58
CA PRO A 693 -100.76 -20.73 100.87
C PRO A 693 -101.36 -21.46 102.10
N SER A 694 -102.36 -22.33 101.92
CA SER A 694 -103.25 -22.77 103.00
C SER A 694 -102.72 -23.88 103.90
N ALA A 695 -101.61 -24.53 103.54
CA ALA A 695 -101.05 -25.68 104.26
C ALA A 695 -99.72 -25.38 104.98
N ILE A 696 -99.21 -24.14 104.91
CA ILE A 696 -97.94 -23.73 105.53
C ILE A 696 -98.20 -22.41 106.27
N GLY A 697 -98.14 -22.44 107.61
CA GLY A 697 -98.40 -21.27 108.46
C GLY A 697 -97.33 -20.19 108.33
N LEU A 698 -97.42 -19.39 107.27
CA LEU A 698 -96.51 -18.29 106.95
C LEU A 698 -97.14 -16.95 107.34
N ASN A 699 -96.97 -16.58 108.62
CA ASN A 699 -97.10 -15.19 109.08
C ASN A 699 -95.88 -14.81 109.94
N THR A 700 -94.69 -15.06 109.39
CA THR A 700 -93.43 -14.55 109.93
C THR A 700 -92.48 -14.18 108.79
N THR A 701 -91.68 -13.15 109.03
CA THR A 701 -90.85 -12.40 108.08
C THR A 701 -89.60 -13.15 107.57
N GLY A 702 -89.66 -14.48 107.48
CA GLY A 702 -88.54 -15.32 107.03
C GLY A 702 -88.38 -15.28 105.51
N GLY A 703 -87.18 -14.88 105.04
CA GLY A 703 -86.85 -14.91 103.61
C GLY A 703 -86.75 -16.33 103.04
N LEU A 704 -86.68 -16.42 101.72
CA LEU A 704 -86.25 -17.66 101.06
C LEU A 704 -84.75 -17.88 101.31
N GLY A 705 -84.34 -19.15 101.36
CA GLY A 705 -82.97 -19.53 101.73
C GLY A 705 -82.05 -19.57 100.53
N PHE A 706 -82.29 -20.52 99.64
CA PHE A 706 -81.57 -20.68 98.38
C PHE A 706 -82.35 -21.60 97.44
N LEU A 707 -81.98 -21.56 96.16
CA LEU A 707 -82.33 -22.58 95.18
C LEU A 707 -81.10 -23.49 95.00
N ARG A 708 -81.32 -24.79 94.86
CA ARG A 708 -80.28 -25.77 94.55
C ARG A 708 -80.61 -26.41 93.21
N MET A 709 -79.61 -26.53 92.36
CA MET A 709 -79.68 -27.32 91.13
C MET A 709 -78.81 -28.56 91.32
N ASP A 710 -79.35 -29.71 90.96
CA ASP A 710 -78.62 -30.97 90.92
C ASP A 710 -78.87 -31.61 89.55
N PRO A 711 -77.83 -32.07 88.81
CA PRO A 711 -78.06 -32.87 87.61
C PRO A 711 -78.78 -34.17 87.99
N VAL A 712 -79.68 -34.62 87.12
CA VAL A 712 -80.45 -35.86 87.34
C VAL A 712 -79.55 -37.07 87.05
N ALA A 713 -78.88 -37.55 88.08
CA ALA A 713 -78.30 -38.89 88.07
C ALA A 713 -79.45 -39.92 88.16
N ASP A 714 -79.95 -40.35 86.99
CA ASP A 714 -80.25 -41.75 86.63
C ASP A 714 -81.14 -41.84 85.36
N THR A 715 -80.48 -41.97 84.20
CA THR A 715 -80.94 -42.56 82.92
C THR A 715 -82.35 -42.25 82.34
N PRO A 716 -82.41 -41.60 81.17
CA PRO A 716 -83.37 -41.88 80.10
C PRO A 716 -82.84 -42.95 79.13
N THR A 717 -83.67 -43.93 78.79
CA THR A 717 -83.34 -45.19 78.10
C THR A 717 -83.10 -45.10 76.58
N GLN A 718 -82.03 -45.73 76.06
CA GLN A 718 -81.99 -46.63 74.86
C GLN A 718 -80.60 -47.32 74.76
N PRO A 719 -80.44 -48.58 74.26
CA PRO A 719 -79.16 -49.31 74.29
C PRO A 719 -78.48 -49.60 72.92
N LEU A 720 -77.15 -49.45 72.91
CA LEU A 720 -76.09 -50.23 72.21
C LEU A 720 -76.06 -50.33 70.65
N ALA A 721 -74.92 -49.90 70.05
CA ALA A 721 -73.83 -50.80 69.63
C ALA A 721 -72.67 -50.09 68.87
N GLY A 722 -71.40 -50.42 69.17
CA GLY A 722 -70.25 -50.17 68.26
C GLY A 722 -68.98 -49.56 68.89
N SER A 723 -67.86 -50.31 68.83
CA SER A 723 -66.45 -49.91 69.07
C SER A 723 -66.09 -49.08 70.32
N GLY A 724 -65.25 -49.63 71.19
CA GLY A 724 -64.77 -48.97 72.42
C GLY A 724 -63.49 -48.15 72.25
N GLY A 725 -63.26 -47.24 73.19
CA GLY A 725 -62.06 -46.41 73.28
C GLY A 725 -62.30 -45.14 74.12
N GLY A 726 -62.31 -45.28 75.45
CA GLY A 726 -62.27 -44.15 76.40
C GLY A 726 -63.41 -43.12 76.31
N MET A 727 -64.51 -43.32 77.06
CA MET A 727 -65.47 -42.22 77.28
C MET A 727 -64.82 -41.15 78.17
N PRO A 728 -64.84 -39.85 77.80
CA PRO A 728 -64.54 -38.77 78.74
C PRO A 728 -65.60 -38.74 79.85
N ASP A 729 -65.16 -38.46 81.07
CA ASP A 729 -65.98 -38.58 82.27
C ASP A 729 -67.10 -37.54 82.29
N ILE A 730 -68.36 -37.99 82.33
CA ILE A 730 -69.55 -37.13 82.39
C ILE A 730 -69.59 -36.22 83.63
N ARG A 731 -68.74 -36.46 84.63
CA ARG A 731 -68.49 -35.56 85.77
C ARG A 731 -67.84 -34.22 85.37
N MET A 732 -67.36 -34.05 84.13
CA MET A 732 -66.81 -32.79 83.62
C MET A 732 -67.87 -31.71 83.30
N LEU A 733 -69.17 -32.03 83.34
CA LEU A 733 -70.27 -31.06 83.16
C LEU A 733 -70.40 -30.02 84.29
N ALA A 734 -69.60 -30.11 85.36
CA ALA A 734 -69.61 -29.16 86.48
C ALA A 734 -68.77 -27.88 86.24
N TYR A 735 -68.17 -27.69 85.05
CA TYR A 735 -67.10 -26.70 84.82
C TYR A 735 -67.48 -25.44 84.03
N TRP A 736 -68.73 -25.28 83.58
CA TRP A 736 -69.10 -24.20 82.65
C TRP A 736 -69.88 -23.09 83.38
N GLY A 737 -69.14 -22.10 83.88
CA GLY A 737 -69.67 -21.03 84.74
C GLY A 737 -68.85 -19.74 84.73
N ALA A 738 -68.40 -19.27 83.55
CA ALA A 738 -67.82 -17.94 83.38
C ALA A 738 -68.19 -17.37 82.00
N VAL A 739 -68.62 -16.11 81.97
CA VAL A 739 -68.76 -15.33 80.73
C VAL A 739 -67.45 -14.58 80.50
N VAL A 740 -66.83 -14.77 79.33
CA VAL A 740 -65.73 -13.93 78.82
C VAL A 740 -66.20 -13.37 77.48
N PHE A 741 -65.99 -12.06 77.28
CA PHE A 741 -66.24 -11.39 76.01
C PHE A 741 -64.93 -11.20 75.25
N GLU A 742 -65.04 -11.34 73.93
CA GLU A 742 -64.04 -11.09 72.88
C GLU A 742 -62.87 -12.11 72.77
N GLY A 743 -62.40 -12.45 71.56
CA GLY A 743 -62.72 -11.88 70.23
C GLY A 743 -62.89 -12.91 69.10
N THR A 744 -63.80 -12.58 68.17
CA THR A 744 -64.12 -13.22 66.86
C THR A 744 -65.29 -14.22 66.78
N ASN A 745 -66.41 -13.72 66.24
CA ASN A 745 -67.39 -14.39 65.36
C ASN A 745 -68.35 -15.50 65.84
N THR A 746 -68.68 -15.63 67.13
CA THR A 746 -69.97 -16.26 67.53
C THR A 746 -70.63 -15.53 68.70
N GLY A 747 -71.78 -14.89 68.46
CA GLY A 747 -72.58 -14.22 69.50
C GLY A 747 -73.74 -15.09 70.01
N PHE A 748 -74.09 -14.94 71.29
CA PHE A 748 -75.34 -15.45 71.85
C PHE A 748 -76.19 -14.28 72.38
N ALA A 749 -77.51 -14.37 72.23
CA ALA A 749 -78.42 -13.31 72.63
C ALA A 749 -78.85 -13.46 74.10
N LEU A 750 -78.54 -12.47 74.94
CA LEU A 750 -79.15 -12.29 76.26
C LEU A 750 -80.33 -11.32 76.14
N GLU A 751 -81.54 -11.86 76.03
CA GLU A 751 -82.78 -11.08 76.03
C GLU A 751 -83.18 -10.71 77.48
N PHE A 752 -82.95 -9.45 77.85
CA PHE A 752 -83.49 -8.89 79.09
C PHE A 752 -84.94 -8.43 78.87
N ILE A 753 -85.92 -9.25 79.25
CA ILE A 753 -87.33 -8.80 79.33
C ILE A 753 -87.51 -7.98 80.61
N GLY A 754 -87.23 -6.69 80.52
CA GLY A 754 -87.74 -5.68 81.45
C GLY A 754 -89.15 -5.26 81.04
N ASP A 755 -90.08 -5.21 82.00
CA ASP A 755 -91.36 -4.53 81.82
C ASP A 755 -91.12 -3.02 81.64
N LEU A 756 -91.74 -2.42 80.62
CA LEU A 756 -91.67 -0.98 80.31
C LEU A 756 -92.26 -0.07 81.42
N ASN A 757 -92.96 -0.63 82.40
CA ASN A 757 -93.62 0.12 83.48
C ASN A 757 -92.70 0.76 84.54
N ASP A 758 -91.44 0.32 84.70
CA ASP A 758 -90.55 0.84 85.76
C ASP A 758 -89.94 2.24 85.46
N SER A 759 -90.39 2.90 84.40
CA SER A 759 -89.99 4.27 84.02
C SER A 759 -90.84 5.38 84.68
N ALA A 760 -91.81 5.04 85.55
CA ALA A 760 -92.75 5.98 86.17
C ALA A 760 -92.31 6.52 87.55
N SER A 761 -91.47 7.55 87.57
CA SER A 761 -91.35 8.60 88.61
C SER A 761 -91.66 8.22 90.08
N HIS A 762 -90.70 7.67 90.82
CA HIS A 762 -90.81 7.60 92.29
C HIS A 762 -90.51 8.98 92.94
N PRO A 763 -91.37 9.56 93.80
CA PRO A 763 -91.23 10.94 94.32
C PRO A 763 -90.04 11.23 95.26
N GLY A 764 -89.04 10.35 95.33
CA GLY A 764 -87.94 10.41 96.30
C GLY A 764 -86.54 10.55 95.70
N MET A 765 -86.39 10.62 94.37
CA MET A 765 -85.08 10.78 93.74
C MET A 765 -84.68 12.25 93.65
N ALA A 766 -83.53 12.59 94.20
CA ALA A 766 -82.99 13.96 94.17
C ALA A 766 -82.63 14.38 92.71
N PRO A 767 -82.93 15.62 92.28
CA PRO A 767 -82.60 16.08 90.94
C PRO A 767 -81.08 16.13 90.72
N GLY A 768 -80.57 15.51 89.65
CA GLY A 768 -79.19 15.73 89.19
C GLY A 768 -78.31 14.49 88.99
N ARG A 769 -78.82 13.26 89.12
CA ARG A 769 -78.10 12.05 88.68
C ARG A 769 -78.91 11.26 87.64
N LEU A 770 -78.41 11.21 86.42
CA LEU A 770 -78.86 10.28 85.40
C LEU A 770 -78.35 8.87 85.76
N PRO A 771 -79.20 7.84 85.87
CA PRO A 771 -78.74 6.46 85.92
C PRO A 771 -78.21 6.06 84.54
N SER A 772 -76.95 5.63 84.47
CA SER A 772 -76.37 5.02 83.29
C SER A 772 -76.90 3.59 83.10
N GLY A 773 -78.05 3.45 82.46
CA GLY A 773 -78.46 2.19 81.85
C GLY A 773 -77.67 2.00 80.55
N VAL A 774 -76.84 0.96 80.51
CA VAL A 774 -75.90 0.71 79.41
C VAL A 774 -76.63 0.24 78.15
N ASN A 775 -76.07 0.61 77.00
CA ASN A 775 -76.51 0.33 75.64
C ASN A 775 -76.15 -1.11 75.23
#